data_AF-A0A5B1QY81-F1
#
_entry.id   AF-A0A5B1QY81-F1
#
_cell.length_a   1.000
_cell.length_b   1.000
_cell.length_c   1.000
_cell.angle_alpha   90.00
_cell.angle_beta   90.00
_cell.angle_gamma   90.00
#
_symmetry.space_group_name_H-M   'P 1'
#
loop_
_entity.id
_entity.type
_entity.pdbx_description
1 polymer ?
#
loop_
_entity_poly.entity_id
_entity_poly.type
_entity_poly.pdbx_seq_one_letter_code
_entity_poly.pdbx_strand_id
1 'polypeptide(L)'
;MQTSYALISVYKQRITTLENALRDQNAQKQQGRQPRHGPVEYRKLLQRFKQFLANEEKFWTQLVVRFQRQFSLEEARPALVTLGILTSTDPAGDAKDAGGEPDAQNGGARQSHFSFPPEQEGAVSPLTPAQHASKLTTLSKALICLGDLARYREQYSENGSRRANEEGTRRGGRNRRQPSAELSRAKDYQKARACYERARDLVPDDGNASHQLAILASYQKDTFESLVHYYKALCAKVSYDPAAENMGTVLSKFLESRRHRRKAKQATDPAADGALPYRVRLQSFKDSVILLHALWRLTPDEMDAIFPDHSEQVLRDFSTLVSERALPIDTITKVLVLAQGALWKHRMVRSSPGTSSKRSSGSAPASGSSASATAVMESRILKHVMALYHALLLCGVEELVESMKIKEDDLAMRITATFRRMLPALRIAGKWLNANVDYVFKCNETKQLILSDDIEAFWSEYRTFITHVASIFPPDVLPKLARPLEEDVDMSGFLPLRGSAADDKQRDSGTLGEQMEIDEPRALEQVHPNEEQLMRIWDIWNDARRLADATGLSLGQISRPPSTSQDSLPNGKGVDPTRKDGANATGLSQSPHSLDQSQWQPWSAPKEVEEDARTEATKTDDDPVGDAFRQALNVSDDEREEQDEIVWNPR
;
A
#
# COMPACT_ATOMS: atom_id res chain seq x y z
N MET A 1 -19.53 -10.35 -8.85
CA MET A 1 -20.67 -9.87 -8.03
C MET A 1 -21.06 -8.55 -8.65
N GLN A 2 -22.26 -8.45 -9.24
CA GLN A 2 -22.73 -7.15 -9.73
C GLN A 2 -23.13 -6.32 -8.52
N THR A 3 -22.56 -5.14 -8.39
CA THR A 3 -22.81 -4.21 -7.28
C THR A 3 -23.55 -2.99 -7.82
N SER A 4 -23.85 -2.07 -6.91
CA SER A 4 -24.54 -0.81 -7.23
C SER A 4 -23.67 0.20 -7.99
N TYR A 5 -22.43 -0.13 -8.37
CA TYR A 5 -21.53 0.80 -9.07
C TYR A 5 -22.09 1.32 -10.40
N ALA A 6 -22.75 0.48 -11.20
CA ALA A 6 -23.31 0.92 -12.48
C ALA A 6 -24.34 2.05 -12.28
N LEU A 7 -25.21 1.90 -11.28
CA LEU A 7 -26.20 2.94 -10.92
C LEU A 7 -25.51 4.18 -10.34
N ILE A 8 -24.51 3.99 -9.47
CA ILE A 8 -23.74 5.08 -8.88
C ILE A 8 -23.04 5.89 -9.99
N SER A 9 -22.41 5.23 -10.97
CA SER A 9 -21.75 5.87 -12.11
C SER A 9 -22.72 6.77 -12.89
N VAL A 10 -23.94 6.27 -13.19
CA VAL A 10 -24.98 7.06 -13.86
C VAL A 10 -25.41 8.28 -13.04
N TYR A 11 -25.58 8.13 -11.72
CA TYR A 11 -25.86 9.27 -10.84
C TYR A 11 -24.71 10.29 -10.87
N LYS A 12 -23.46 9.84 -10.70
CA LYS A 12 -22.27 10.70 -10.72
C LYS A 12 -22.15 11.47 -12.03
N GLN A 13 -22.34 10.80 -13.17
CA GLN A 13 -22.27 11.41 -14.49
C GLN A 13 -23.33 12.52 -14.62
N ARG A 14 -24.61 12.22 -14.32
CA ARG A 14 -25.70 13.20 -14.41
C ARG A 14 -25.53 14.37 -13.44
N ILE A 15 -25.05 14.11 -12.22
CA ILE A 15 -24.75 15.16 -11.24
C ILE A 15 -23.64 16.08 -11.80
N THR A 16 -22.55 15.50 -12.32
CA THR A 16 -21.44 16.27 -12.92
C THR A 16 -21.90 17.12 -14.11
N THR A 17 -22.74 16.57 -15.00
CA THR A 17 -23.30 17.32 -16.13
C THR A 17 -24.12 18.52 -15.67
N LEU A 18 -24.96 18.35 -14.65
CA LEU A 18 -25.74 19.45 -14.07
C LEU A 18 -24.87 20.47 -13.33
N GLU A 19 -23.80 20.04 -12.65
CA GLU A 19 -22.85 20.95 -11.99
C GLU A 19 -22.13 21.84 -13.00
N ASN A 20 -21.65 21.25 -14.11
CA ASN A 20 -20.99 22.00 -15.17
C ASN A 20 -21.95 23.01 -15.81
N ALA A 21 -23.18 22.59 -16.14
CA ALA A 21 -24.19 23.49 -16.68
C ALA A 21 -24.53 24.65 -15.72
N LEU A 22 -24.57 24.39 -14.41
CA LEU A 22 -24.78 25.45 -13.40
C LEU A 22 -23.59 26.40 -13.28
N ARG A 23 -22.36 25.89 -13.42
CA ARG A 23 -21.14 26.71 -13.42
C ARG A 23 -21.12 27.63 -14.64
N ASP A 24 -21.44 27.12 -15.81
CA ASP A 24 -21.50 27.88 -17.06
C ASP A 24 -22.62 28.93 -17.02
N GLN A 25 -23.78 28.59 -16.43
CA GLN A 25 -24.86 29.55 -16.20
C GLN A 25 -24.48 30.68 -15.24
N ASN A 26 -23.69 30.39 -14.20
CA ASN A 26 -23.20 31.42 -13.28
C ASN A 26 -22.18 32.35 -13.95
N ALA A 27 -21.34 31.83 -14.85
CA ALA A 27 -20.46 32.65 -15.68
C ALA A 27 -21.27 33.54 -16.66
N GLN A 28 -22.32 33.01 -17.28
CA GLN A 28 -23.19 33.76 -18.20
C GLN A 28 -24.09 34.79 -17.48
N LYS A 29 -24.45 34.58 -16.22
CA LYS A 29 -25.18 35.56 -15.40
C LYS A 29 -24.38 36.85 -15.16
N GLN A 30 -23.05 36.78 -15.13
CA GLN A 30 -22.21 37.99 -15.08
C GLN A 30 -22.32 38.83 -16.37
N GLN A 31 -22.83 38.26 -17.46
CA GLN A 31 -23.08 38.93 -18.75
C GLN A 31 -24.58 39.29 -19.00
N GLY A 32 -25.44 39.22 -17.97
CA GLY A 32 -26.77 39.84 -18.02
C GLY A 32 -27.92 39.04 -18.64
N ARG A 33 -27.79 37.73 -18.88
CA ARG A 33 -28.91 36.87 -19.34
C ARG A 33 -29.63 36.15 -18.18
N GLN A 34 -30.96 36.04 -18.27
CA GLN A 34 -31.81 35.38 -17.26
C GLN A 34 -31.61 33.85 -17.20
N PRO A 35 -31.70 33.23 -15.99
CA PRO A 35 -31.47 31.79 -15.82
C PRO A 35 -32.61 30.93 -16.37
N ARG A 36 -32.26 29.87 -17.11
CA ARG A 36 -33.16 28.71 -17.36
C ARG A 36 -32.99 27.67 -16.25
N HIS A 37 -34.04 26.86 -16.03
CA HIS A 37 -34.13 25.79 -15.02
C HIS A 37 -32.84 24.95 -14.89
N GLY A 38 -32.43 24.63 -13.64
CA GLY A 38 -31.20 23.87 -13.35
C GLY A 38 -30.95 23.59 -11.86
N PRO A 39 -31.04 24.60 -10.95
CA PRO A 39 -30.70 24.39 -9.53
C PRO A 39 -31.65 23.44 -8.79
N VAL A 40 -32.93 23.42 -9.18
CA VAL A 40 -33.95 22.55 -8.55
C VAL A 40 -33.77 21.10 -8.99
N GLU A 41 -33.45 20.86 -10.26
CA GLU A 41 -33.20 19.52 -10.79
C GLU A 41 -31.94 18.91 -10.18
N TYR A 42 -30.87 19.71 -10.06
CA TYR A 42 -29.65 19.31 -9.36
C TYR A 42 -29.93 18.88 -7.91
N ARG A 43 -30.64 19.71 -7.13
CA ARG A 43 -31.00 19.37 -5.74
C ARG A 43 -31.85 18.11 -5.64
N LYS A 44 -32.84 17.96 -6.52
CA LYS A 44 -33.70 16.76 -6.57
C LYS A 44 -32.89 15.51 -6.90
N LEU A 45 -31.98 15.59 -7.88
CA LEU A 45 -31.12 14.46 -8.26
C LEU A 45 -30.17 14.09 -7.14
N LEU A 46 -29.51 15.06 -6.51
CA LEU A 46 -28.62 14.84 -5.37
C LEU A 46 -29.36 14.22 -4.18
N GLN A 47 -30.58 14.68 -3.88
CA GLN A 47 -31.41 14.11 -2.83
C GLN A 47 -31.77 12.64 -3.13
N ARG A 48 -32.16 12.33 -4.38
CA ARG A 48 -32.42 10.95 -4.81
C ARG A 48 -31.19 10.07 -4.71
N PHE A 49 -30.03 10.60 -5.07
CA PHE A 49 -28.78 9.85 -4.98
C PHE A 49 -28.40 9.57 -3.52
N LYS A 50 -28.52 10.55 -2.61
CA LYS A 50 -28.32 10.35 -1.17
C LYS A 50 -29.29 9.29 -0.61
N GLN A 51 -30.55 9.31 -1.03
CA GLN A 51 -31.53 8.31 -0.63
C GLN A 51 -31.17 6.91 -1.15
N PHE A 52 -30.71 6.82 -2.40
CA PHE A 52 -30.22 5.58 -2.99
C PHE A 52 -29.05 5.01 -2.19
N LEU A 53 -28.02 5.81 -1.90
CA LEU A 53 -26.86 5.39 -1.09
C LEU A 53 -27.28 4.89 0.31
N ALA A 54 -28.20 5.58 0.97
CA ALA A 54 -28.68 5.17 2.30
C ALA A 54 -29.49 3.86 2.27
N ASN A 55 -30.23 3.61 1.20
CA ASN A 55 -30.96 2.36 1.00
C ASN A 55 -30.02 1.19 0.71
N GLU A 56 -29.01 1.42 -0.14
CA GLU A 56 -27.96 0.45 -0.41
C GLU A 56 -27.18 0.09 0.86
N GLU A 57 -26.77 1.09 1.65
CA GLU A 57 -26.05 0.88 2.92
C GLU A 57 -26.83 -0.07 3.86
N LYS A 58 -28.15 0.11 3.97
CA LYS A 58 -29.03 -0.78 4.75
C LYS A 58 -29.06 -2.20 4.20
N PHE A 59 -29.21 -2.35 2.87
CA PHE A 59 -29.23 -3.66 2.22
C PHE A 59 -27.92 -4.42 2.47
N TRP A 60 -26.78 -3.79 2.22
CA TRP A 60 -25.47 -4.42 2.40
C TRP A 60 -25.17 -4.75 3.86
N THR A 61 -25.58 -3.90 4.80
CA THR A 61 -25.43 -4.16 6.24
C THR A 61 -26.18 -5.43 6.66
N GLN A 62 -27.45 -5.57 6.22
CA GLN A 62 -28.24 -6.78 6.50
C GLN A 62 -27.69 -8.01 5.78
N LEU A 63 -27.24 -7.86 4.54
CA LEU A 63 -26.64 -8.95 3.77
C LEU A 63 -25.40 -9.51 4.45
N VAL A 64 -24.50 -8.65 4.94
CA VAL A 64 -23.25 -9.07 5.58
C VAL A 64 -23.51 -9.84 6.87
N VAL A 65 -24.44 -9.37 7.71
CA VAL A 65 -24.84 -10.07 8.94
C VAL A 65 -25.41 -11.45 8.62
N ARG A 66 -26.36 -11.52 7.68
CA ARG A 66 -26.95 -12.79 7.26
C ARG A 66 -25.91 -13.73 6.67
N PHE A 67 -25.02 -13.22 5.83
CA PHE A 67 -23.98 -14.00 5.17
C PHE A 67 -22.97 -14.57 6.18
N GLN A 68 -22.58 -13.78 7.18
CA GLN A 68 -21.73 -14.22 8.28
C GLN A 68 -22.36 -15.40 9.03
N ARG A 69 -23.64 -15.28 9.42
CA ARG A 69 -24.37 -16.33 10.16
C ARG A 69 -24.60 -17.58 9.31
N GLN A 70 -25.07 -17.41 8.09
CA GLN A 70 -25.43 -18.52 7.20
C GLN A 70 -24.22 -19.41 6.83
N PHE A 71 -23.02 -18.84 6.80
CA PHE A 71 -21.79 -19.57 6.48
C PHE A 71 -20.86 -19.75 7.68
N SER A 72 -21.31 -19.40 8.90
CA SER A 72 -20.56 -19.54 10.16
C SER A 72 -19.15 -18.94 10.11
N LEU A 73 -19.03 -17.73 9.54
CA LEU A 73 -17.75 -17.02 9.40
C LEU A 73 -17.43 -16.28 10.70
N GLU A 74 -17.07 -17.01 11.75
CA GLU A 74 -16.83 -16.43 13.09
C GLU A 74 -15.66 -15.44 13.11
N GLU A 75 -14.67 -15.61 12.24
CA GLU A 75 -13.52 -14.72 12.12
C GLU A 75 -13.92 -13.31 11.63
N ALA A 76 -15.06 -13.20 10.93
CA ALA A 76 -15.60 -11.91 10.48
C ALA A 76 -16.31 -11.14 11.61
N ARG A 77 -16.71 -11.80 12.68
CA ARG A 77 -17.51 -11.20 13.75
C ARG A 77 -16.82 -10.01 14.44
N PRO A 78 -15.53 -10.07 14.85
CA PRO A 78 -14.84 -8.92 15.45
C PRO A 78 -14.82 -7.70 14.53
N ALA A 79 -14.67 -7.92 13.21
CA ALA A 79 -14.73 -6.86 12.22
C ALA A 79 -16.12 -6.19 12.19
N LEU A 80 -17.20 -6.98 12.20
CA LEU A 80 -18.58 -6.45 12.20
C LEU A 80 -18.92 -5.70 13.50
N VAL A 81 -18.43 -6.17 14.65
CA VAL A 81 -18.59 -5.46 15.92
C VAL A 81 -17.84 -4.13 15.89
N THR A 82 -16.60 -4.11 15.37
CA THR A 82 -15.80 -2.88 15.25
C THR A 82 -16.45 -1.85 14.34
N LEU A 83 -17.17 -2.29 13.30
CA LEU A 83 -17.94 -1.42 12.41
C LEU A 83 -19.29 -0.97 13.01
N GLY A 84 -19.65 -1.47 14.20
CA GLY A 84 -20.96 -1.21 14.82
C GLY A 84 -22.13 -1.85 14.08
N ILE A 85 -21.86 -2.88 13.26
CA ILE A 85 -22.87 -3.64 12.51
C ILE A 85 -23.52 -4.70 13.41
N LEU A 86 -22.72 -5.34 14.27
CA LEU A 86 -23.16 -6.26 15.32
C LEU A 86 -22.89 -5.66 16.70
N THR A 87 -23.67 -6.05 17.70
CA THR A 87 -23.35 -5.80 19.11
C THR A 87 -22.51 -6.95 19.66
N SER A 88 -21.65 -6.68 20.65
CA SER A 88 -20.85 -7.72 21.32
C SER A 88 -21.72 -8.81 21.97
N THR A 89 -22.96 -8.46 22.32
CA THR A 89 -23.96 -9.33 22.96
C THR A 89 -24.84 -10.12 21.98
N ASP A 90 -24.78 -9.86 20.66
CA ASP A 90 -25.61 -10.58 19.70
C ASP A 90 -25.24 -12.08 19.73
N PRO A 91 -26.11 -13.00 20.14
CA PRO A 91 -25.74 -14.42 20.26
C PRO A 91 -25.24 -14.96 18.92
N ALA A 92 -24.15 -15.73 18.97
CA ALA A 92 -23.53 -16.36 17.79
C ALA A 92 -24.45 -17.37 17.06
N GLY A 93 -25.66 -17.62 17.58
CA GLY A 93 -26.58 -18.59 17.00
C GLY A 93 -28.08 -18.37 17.23
N ASP A 94 -28.55 -17.32 17.92
CA ASP A 94 -29.99 -17.18 18.20
C ASP A 94 -30.43 -15.73 18.46
N ALA A 95 -30.44 -14.89 17.43
CA ALA A 95 -31.13 -13.61 17.51
C ALA A 95 -32.46 -13.72 16.77
N LYS A 96 -33.47 -14.28 17.46
CA LYS A 96 -34.87 -13.96 17.14
C LYS A 96 -35.03 -12.44 17.32
N ASP A 97 -35.47 -11.79 16.26
CA ASP A 97 -35.85 -10.37 16.22
C ASP A 97 -34.80 -9.35 16.71
N ALA A 98 -33.95 -8.94 15.77
CA ALA A 98 -33.56 -7.53 15.67
C ALA A 98 -34.41 -6.85 14.57
N GLY A 99 -35.72 -7.10 14.59
CA GLY A 99 -36.71 -6.26 13.94
C GLY A 99 -37.26 -5.28 14.97
N GLY A 100 -37.14 -3.98 14.73
CA GLY A 100 -37.86 -2.99 15.54
C GLY A 100 -39.34 -3.35 15.63
N GLU A 101 -39.93 -3.11 16.80
CA GLU A 101 -41.33 -3.37 17.10
C GLU A 101 -42.25 -3.06 15.90
N PRO A 102 -43.15 -3.98 15.51
CA PRO A 102 -44.19 -3.64 14.57
C PRO A 102 -45.18 -2.74 15.31
N ASP A 103 -45.19 -1.46 14.95
CA ASP A 103 -46.23 -0.52 15.32
C ASP A 103 -47.55 -1.04 14.74
N ALA A 104 -48.27 -1.83 15.54
CA ALA A 104 -49.47 -2.55 15.17
C ALA A 104 -50.66 -1.58 15.13
N GLN A 105 -50.66 -0.65 14.18
CA GLN A 105 -51.83 0.20 13.88
C GLN A 105 -51.71 0.94 12.53
N ASN A 106 -51.57 0.20 11.42
CA ASN A 106 -52.30 0.54 10.19
C ASN A 106 -52.19 -0.57 9.14
N GLY A 107 -53.34 -1.01 8.63
CA GLY A 107 -53.45 -2.00 7.58
C GLY A 107 -52.80 -1.54 6.28
N GLY A 108 -51.95 -2.40 5.73
CA GLY A 108 -51.30 -2.21 4.43
C GLY A 108 -49.85 -2.68 4.46
N ALA A 109 -49.62 -3.98 4.54
CA ALA A 109 -48.29 -4.58 4.47
C ALA A 109 -47.67 -4.34 3.07
N ARG A 110 -47.08 -3.17 2.87
CA ARG A 110 -45.99 -3.02 1.90
C ARG A 110 -44.82 -3.79 2.50
N GLN A 111 -44.59 -5.02 2.04
CA GLN A 111 -43.31 -5.70 2.25
C GLN A 111 -42.21 -4.67 2.02
N SER A 112 -41.39 -4.40 3.04
CA SER A 112 -40.21 -3.56 2.89
C SER A 112 -39.45 -4.08 1.68
N HIS A 113 -39.09 -3.23 0.72
CA HIS A 113 -38.32 -3.63 -0.47
C HIS A 113 -36.98 -4.31 -0.10
N PHE A 114 -36.59 -4.25 1.17
CA PHE A 114 -35.37 -4.82 1.74
C PHE A 114 -35.63 -6.04 2.64
N SER A 115 -36.84 -6.62 2.65
CA SER A 115 -37.10 -7.84 3.42
C SER A 115 -36.44 -9.04 2.75
N PHE A 116 -35.39 -9.55 3.38
CA PHE A 116 -34.75 -10.79 3.03
C PHE A 116 -35.70 -11.99 3.23
N PRO A 117 -35.66 -13.04 2.37
CA PRO A 117 -36.43 -14.26 2.60
C PRO A 117 -36.09 -14.90 3.96
N PRO A 118 -37.00 -15.62 4.62
CA PRO A 118 -36.70 -16.31 5.88
C PRO A 118 -35.45 -17.20 5.73
N GLU A 119 -34.64 -17.28 6.77
CA GLU A 119 -33.48 -18.17 6.79
C GLU A 119 -33.96 -19.62 6.75
N GLN A 120 -33.38 -20.42 5.86
CA GLN A 120 -33.73 -21.84 5.79
C GLN A 120 -33.06 -22.54 6.97
N GLU A 121 -33.88 -23.01 7.92
CA GLU A 121 -33.46 -23.90 9.00
C GLU A 121 -33.12 -25.27 8.40
N GLY A 122 -31.89 -25.40 7.89
CA GLY A 122 -31.36 -26.66 7.41
C GLY A 122 -29.90 -26.77 7.85
N ALA A 123 -29.50 -27.96 8.30
CA ALA A 123 -28.10 -28.25 8.63
C ALA A 123 -27.22 -27.91 7.42
N VAL A 124 -26.49 -26.80 7.50
CA VAL A 124 -25.52 -26.42 6.46
C VAL A 124 -24.40 -27.43 6.55
N SER A 125 -24.20 -28.22 5.48
CA SER A 125 -23.05 -29.12 5.39
C SER A 125 -21.76 -28.34 5.68
N PRO A 126 -20.81 -28.89 6.44
CA PRO A 126 -19.56 -28.21 6.73
C PRO A 126 -18.89 -27.75 5.44
N LEU A 127 -18.54 -26.46 5.36
CA LEU A 127 -17.84 -25.92 4.20
C LEU A 127 -16.45 -26.56 4.10
N THR A 128 -16.02 -26.91 2.89
CA THR A 128 -14.60 -27.25 2.68
C THR A 128 -13.73 -26.00 2.90
N PRO A 129 -12.43 -26.13 3.23
CA PRO A 129 -11.55 -24.97 3.43
C PRO A 129 -11.55 -23.99 2.25
N ALA A 130 -11.57 -24.51 1.01
CA ALA A 130 -11.64 -23.68 -0.19
C ALA A 130 -12.98 -22.94 -0.35
N GLN A 131 -14.09 -23.60 0.01
CA GLN A 131 -15.41 -22.96 0.03
C GLN A 131 -15.46 -21.89 1.12
N HIS A 132 -14.95 -22.17 2.32
CA HIS A 132 -14.87 -21.24 3.43
C HIS A 132 -14.08 -19.97 3.04
N ALA A 133 -12.88 -20.13 2.48
CA ALA A 133 -12.07 -19.01 1.99
C ALA A 133 -12.78 -18.19 0.90
N SER A 134 -13.50 -18.84 -0.01
CA SER A 134 -14.32 -18.17 -1.03
C SER A 134 -15.48 -17.37 -0.42
N LYS A 135 -16.15 -17.89 0.61
CA LYS A 135 -17.19 -17.16 1.36
C LYS A 135 -16.59 -15.98 2.10
N LEU A 136 -15.46 -16.15 2.77
CA LEU A 136 -14.76 -15.05 3.45
C LEU A 136 -14.34 -13.94 2.47
N THR A 137 -13.85 -14.31 1.29
CA THR A 137 -13.55 -13.39 0.18
C THR A 137 -14.78 -12.62 -0.27
N THR A 138 -15.94 -13.29 -0.35
CA THR A 138 -17.21 -12.66 -0.70
C THR A 138 -17.67 -11.66 0.38
N LEU A 139 -17.53 -12.00 1.65
CA LEU A 139 -17.84 -11.11 2.77
C LEU A 139 -16.90 -9.90 2.78
N SER A 140 -15.59 -10.10 2.57
CA SER A 140 -14.63 -8.98 2.46
C SER A 140 -15.00 -8.02 1.32
N LYS A 141 -15.39 -8.53 0.15
CA LYS A 141 -15.89 -7.69 -0.95
C LYS A 141 -17.16 -6.91 -0.59
N ALA A 142 -18.06 -7.50 0.20
CA ALA A 142 -19.23 -6.79 0.71
C ALA A 142 -18.86 -5.67 1.69
N LEU A 143 -17.83 -5.85 2.53
CA LEU A 143 -17.27 -4.78 3.36
C LEU A 143 -16.64 -3.65 2.53
N ILE A 144 -15.94 -3.99 1.45
CA ILE A 144 -15.44 -3.00 0.48
C ILE A 144 -16.60 -2.17 -0.09
N CYS A 145 -17.69 -2.83 -0.51
CA CYS A 145 -18.89 -2.14 -1.01
C CYS A 145 -19.49 -1.18 0.05
N LEU A 146 -19.57 -1.60 1.32
CA LEU A 146 -19.99 -0.72 2.42
C LEU A 146 -19.05 0.47 2.60
N GLY A 147 -17.74 0.25 2.47
CA GLY A 147 -16.73 1.29 2.47
C GLY A 147 -16.94 2.31 1.34
N ASP A 148 -17.22 1.83 0.13
CA ASP A 148 -17.49 2.70 -1.02
C ASP A 148 -18.76 3.51 -0.84
N LEU A 149 -19.84 2.92 -0.33
CA LEU A 149 -21.08 3.63 -0.02
C LEU A 149 -20.83 4.74 1.01
N ALA A 150 -20.06 4.46 2.07
CA ALA A 150 -19.67 5.46 3.05
C ALA A 150 -18.80 6.57 2.43
N ARG A 151 -17.87 6.22 1.54
CA ARG A 151 -17.02 7.16 0.80
C ARG A 151 -17.84 8.08 -0.10
N TYR A 152 -18.76 7.52 -0.90
CA TYR A 152 -19.64 8.31 -1.76
C TYR A 152 -20.56 9.22 -0.93
N ARG A 153 -21.12 8.72 0.17
CA ARG A 153 -21.95 9.52 1.07
C ARG A 153 -21.21 10.76 1.57
N GLU A 154 -19.94 10.60 1.94
CA GLU A 154 -19.10 11.72 2.36
C GLU A 154 -18.71 12.65 1.20
N GLN A 155 -18.44 12.09 0.01
CA GLN A 155 -18.13 12.91 -1.17
C GLN A 155 -19.27 13.86 -1.54
N TYR A 156 -20.52 13.42 -1.36
CA TYR A 156 -21.73 14.15 -1.69
C TYR A 156 -22.45 14.75 -0.47
N SER A 157 -21.77 14.83 0.69
CA SER A 157 -22.28 15.52 1.87
C SER A 157 -22.30 17.04 1.63
N GLU A 158 -23.24 17.75 2.27
CA GLU A 158 -23.46 19.20 2.06
C GLU A 158 -22.26 20.08 2.44
N ASN A 159 -21.30 19.51 3.15
CA ASN A 159 -20.16 20.21 3.72
C ASN A 159 -18.98 20.37 2.73
N GLY A 160 -19.08 19.83 1.50
CA GLY A 160 -17.98 19.82 0.52
C GLY A 160 -18.27 20.46 -0.84
N SER A 161 -19.50 20.93 -1.12
CA SER A 161 -19.86 21.48 -2.45
C SER A 161 -19.30 22.88 -2.72
N ARG A 162 -18.59 23.50 -1.78
CA ARG A 162 -17.74 24.67 -2.07
C ARG A 162 -16.31 24.18 -2.30
N ARG A 163 -16.08 23.59 -3.48
CA ARG A 163 -14.71 23.40 -3.99
C ARG A 163 -13.98 24.74 -3.87
N ALA A 164 -12.79 24.68 -3.28
CA ALA A 164 -11.84 25.78 -3.12
C ALA A 164 -11.40 26.34 -4.49
N ASN A 165 -12.25 27.17 -5.10
CA ASN A 165 -11.89 28.00 -6.23
C ASN A 165 -12.73 29.29 -6.24
N GLU A 166 -12.62 30.06 -5.16
CA GLU A 166 -12.98 31.48 -5.12
C GLU A 166 -11.79 32.26 -4.58
N GLU A 167 -10.67 32.16 -5.29
CA GLU A 167 -9.59 33.14 -5.18
C GLU A 167 -9.83 34.17 -6.28
N GLY A 168 -10.47 35.28 -5.92
CA GLY A 168 -10.61 36.45 -6.79
C GLY A 168 -12.04 36.93 -7.04
N THR A 169 -12.56 37.79 -6.16
CA THR A 169 -12.99 39.17 -6.49
C THR A 169 -13.78 39.75 -5.31
N ARG A 170 -13.08 40.48 -4.43
CA ARG A 170 -13.73 41.39 -3.49
C ARG A 170 -14.22 42.61 -4.27
N ARG A 171 -15.54 42.78 -4.43
CA ARG A 171 -16.16 44.10 -4.66
C ARG A 171 -17.04 44.46 -3.47
N GLY A 172 -16.75 45.62 -2.91
CA GLY A 172 -17.22 46.07 -1.60
C GLY A 172 -18.71 46.38 -1.52
N GLY A 173 -19.24 46.18 -0.32
CA GLY A 173 -20.54 46.67 0.13
C GLY A 173 -20.55 46.65 1.66
N ARG A 174 -20.55 47.84 2.27
CA ARG A 174 -20.67 48.02 3.73
C ARG A 174 -22.02 47.48 4.23
N ASN A 175 -22.01 46.93 5.43
CA ASN A 175 -23.14 46.40 6.24
C ASN A 175 -23.73 45.03 5.86
N ARG A 176 -23.09 43.96 6.34
CA ARG A 176 -23.80 42.77 6.82
C ARG A 176 -22.96 42.01 7.85
N ARG A 177 -23.58 41.60 8.96
CA ARG A 177 -23.01 40.75 10.02
C ARG A 177 -22.11 39.67 9.43
N GLN A 178 -20.90 39.54 9.97
CA GLN A 178 -19.93 38.49 9.60
C GLN A 178 -20.63 37.11 9.63
N PRO A 179 -20.75 36.39 8.50
CA PRO A 179 -20.88 34.96 8.59
C PRO A 179 -19.55 34.45 9.11
N SER A 180 -19.56 33.67 10.19
CA SER A 180 -18.42 32.85 10.58
C SER A 180 -17.90 32.16 9.33
N ALA A 181 -16.61 32.35 9.03
CA ALA A 181 -15.92 31.56 8.03
C ALA A 181 -15.95 30.11 8.53
N GLU A 182 -17.00 29.36 8.16
CA GLU A 182 -16.96 27.91 8.18
C GLU A 182 -15.86 27.52 7.21
N LEU A 183 -14.65 27.38 7.76
CA LEU A 183 -13.56 26.62 7.16
C LEU A 183 -14.21 25.34 6.63
N SER A 184 -14.22 25.15 5.31
CA SER A 184 -14.70 23.93 4.68
C SER A 184 -14.12 22.75 5.43
N ARG A 185 -14.93 22.08 6.27
CA ARG A 185 -14.46 21.01 7.13
C ARG A 185 -13.88 19.93 6.22
N ALA A 186 -12.67 19.48 6.51
CA ALA A 186 -12.07 18.37 5.76
C ALA A 186 -13.04 17.18 5.80
N LYS A 187 -13.30 16.59 4.64
CA LYS A 187 -14.20 15.45 4.51
C LYS A 187 -13.73 14.31 5.41
N ASP A 188 -14.67 13.72 6.13
CA ASP A 188 -14.42 12.69 7.12
C ASP A 188 -14.69 11.30 6.54
N TYR A 189 -13.62 10.62 6.12
CA TYR A 189 -13.70 9.28 5.54
C TYR A 189 -13.48 8.15 6.56
N GLN A 190 -13.61 8.40 7.87
CA GLN A 190 -13.31 7.39 8.90
C GLN A 190 -14.15 6.11 8.76
N LYS A 191 -15.44 6.22 8.43
CA LYS A 191 -16.30 5.04 8.19
C LYS A 191 -15.82 4.19 7.01
N ALA A 192 -15.50 4.84 5.89
CA ALA A 192 -15.00 4.15 4.71
C ALA A 192 -13.66 3.46 4.99
N ARG A 193 -12.74 4.18 5.65
CA ARG A 193 -11.44 3.68 6.10
C ARG A 193 -11.61 2.43 6.97
N ALA A 194 -12.47 2.47 7.98
CA ALA A 194 -12.71 1.33 8.86
C ALA A 194 -13.22 0.10 8.10
N CYS A 195 -14.15 0.28 7.15
CA CYS A 195 -14.62 -0.82 6.31
C CYS A 195 -13.49 -1.46 5.48
N TYR A 196 -12.65 -0.65 4.83
CA TYR A 196 -11.54 -1.17 4.02
C TYR A 196 -10.44 -1.81 4.87
N GLU A 197 -10.11 -1.24 6.04
CA GLU A 197 -9.16 -1.85 6.98
C GLU A 197 -9.65 -3.22 7.43
N ARG A 198 -10.92 -3.33 7.84
CA ARG A 198 -11.51 -4.64 8.20
C ARG A 198 -11.57 -5.62 7.04
N ALA A 199 -11.87 -5.16 5.82
CA ALA A 199 -11.84 -6.01 4.64
C ALA A 199 -10.44 -6.57 4.34
N ARG A 200 -9.41 -5.72 4.47
CA ARG A 200 -8.00 -6.09 4.33
C ARG A 200 -7.57 -7.07 5.42
N ASP A 201 -7.95 -6.82 6.67
CA ASP A 201 -7.56 -7.68 7.79
C ASP A 201 -8.17 -9.09 7.67
N LEU A 202 -9.39 -9.21 7.10
CA LEU A 202 -10.03 -10.51 6.85
C LEU A 202 -9.45 -11.27 5.66
N VAL A 203 -9.07 -10.58 4.59
CA VAL A 203 -8.55 -11.19 3.36
C VAL A 203 -7.30 -10.42 2.92
N PRO A 204 -6.17 -10.60 3.63
CA PRO A 204 -4.95 -9.83 3.41
C PRO A 204 -4.29 -10.12 2.06
N ASP A 205 -4.59 -11.27 1.47
CA ASP A 205 -4.08 -11.69 0.16
C ASP A 205 -4.74 -10.96 -1.03
N ASP A 206 -5.82 -10.20 -0.80
CA ASP A 206 -6.52 -9.41 -1.83
C ASP A 206 -6.09 -7.93 -1.78
N GLY A 207 -5.48 -7.45 -2.87
CA GLY A 207 -4.99 -6.08 -2.98
C GLY A 207 -6.08 -5.00 -3.08
N ASN A 208 -7.35 -5.35 -3.32
CA ASN A 208 -8.41 -4.37 -3.58
C ASN A 208 -8.66 -3.43 -2.39
N ALA A 209 -8.77 -3.96 -1.17
CA ALA A 209 -9.00 -3.12 0.01
C ALA A 209 -7.85 -2.11 0.23
N SER A 210 -6.61 -2.52 0.00
CA SER A 210 -5.45 -1.62 0.01
C SER A 210 -5.54 -0.56 -1.08
N HIS A 211 -5.97 -0.90 -2.29
CA HIS A 211 -6.18 0.09 -3.35
C HIS A 211 -7.20 1.15 -2.93
N GLN A 212 -8.33 0.77 -2.34
CA GLN A 212 -9.34 1.72 -1.88
C GLN A 212 -8.82 2.65 -0.76
N LEU A 213 -7.99 2.13 0.14
CA LEU A 213 -7.29 2.96 1.14
C LEU A 213 -6.33 3.97 0.48
N ALA A 214 -5.67 3.59 -0.62
CA ALA A 214 -4.83 4.51 -1.39
C ALA A 214 -5.64 5.66 -2.02
N ILE A 215 -6.87 5.37 -2.47
CA ILE A 215 -7.80 6.38 -3.01
C ILE A 215 -8.24 7.35 -1.90
N LEU A 216 -8.58 6.84 -0.71
CA LEU A 216 -8.93 7.70 0.44
C LEU A 216 -7.78 8.63 0.83
N ALA A 217 -6.56 8.10 0.92
CA ALA A 217 -5.37 8.89 1.19
C ALA A 217 -5.14 9.99 0.13
N SER A 218 -5.37 9.67 -1.16
CA SER A 218 -5.32 10.66 -2.24
C SER A 218 -6.34 11.79 -2.07
N TYR A 219 -7.59 11.49 -1.65
CA TYR A 219 -8.57 12.53 -1.36
C TYR A 219 -8.18 13.43 -0.19
N GLN A 220 -7.41 12.90 0.76
CA GLN A 220 -6.86 13.63 1.90
C GLN A 220 -5.55 14.37 1.55
N LYS A 221 -5.10 14.32 0.29
CA LYS A 221 -3.82 14.85 -0.19
C LYS A 221 -2.60 14.26 0.52
N ASP A 222 -2.72 13.05 1.06
CA ASP A 222 -1.60 12.31 1.63
C ASP A 222 -1.01 11.37 0.56
N THR A 223 -0.16 11.95 -0.29
CA THR A 223 0.53 11.20 -1.36
C THR A 223 1.44 10.11 -0.81
N PHE A 224 2.04 10.33 0.37
CA PHE A 224 2.93 9.36 1.00
C PHE A 224 2.15 8.11 1.42
N GLU A 225 1.04 8.30 2.13
CA GLU A 225 0.17 7.21 2.55
C GLU A 225 -0.49 6.50 1.35
N SER A 226 -0.89 7.27 0.33
CA SER A 226 -1.44 6.71 -0.90
C SER A 226 -0.45 5.75 -1.59
N LEU A 227 0.83 6.13 -1.62
CA LEU A 227 1.88 5.31 -2.22
C LEU A 227 2.09 3.99 -1.45
N VAL A 228 2.06 4.03 -0.11
CA VAL A 228 2.17 2.84 0.75
C VAL A 228 1.08 1.83 0.37
N HIS A 229 -0.17 2.29 0.32
CA HIS A 229 -1.30 1.45 0.01
C HIS A 229 -1.32 0.95 -1.44
N TYR A 230 -0.86 1.74 -2.41
CA TYR A 230 -0.70 1.24 -3.79
C TYR A 230 0.33 0.12 -3.88
N TYR A 231 1.48 0.24 -3.20
CA TYR A 231 2.44 -0.85 -3.16
C TYR A 231 1.88 -2.09 -2.46
N LYS A 232 1.16 -1.94 -1.33
CA LYS A 232 0.48 -3.08 -0.68
C LYS A 232 -0.51 -3.78 -1.62
N ALA A 233 -1.29 -3.02 -2.38
CA ALA A 233 -2.23 -3.56 -3.37
C ALA A 233 -1.55 -4.32 -4.51
N LEU A 234 -0.38 -3.85 -4.96
CA LEU A 234 0.42 -4.48 -6.02
C LEU A 234 1.23 -5.68 -5.54
N CYS A 235 1.53 -5.72 -4.25
CA CYS A 235 2.36 -6.74 -3.62
C CYS A 235 1.54 -7.75 -2.81
N ALA A 236 0.24 -7.88 -3.10
CA ALA A 236 -0.63 -8.92 -2.57
C ALA A 236 -0.64 -10.16 -3.48
N LYS A 237 -1.03 -11.32 -2.95
CA LYS A 237 -1.14 -12.59 -3.72
C LYS A 237 -2.09 -12.45 -4.90
N VAL A 238 -3.24 -11.82 -4.67
CA VAL A 238 -4.16 -11.34 -5.71
C VAL A 238 -3.91 -9.85 -5.86
N SER A 239 -3.00 -9.49 -6.76
CA SER A 239 -2.65 -8.10 -7.04
C SER A 239 -3.82 -7.33 -7.64
N TYR A 240 -3.92 -6.04 -7.33
CA TYR A 240 -4.93 -5.16 -7.91
C TYR A 240 -4.32 -4.26 -9.00
N ASP A 241 -4.34 -4.73 -10.25
CA ASP A 241 -3.66 -4.10 -11.40
C ASP A 241 -3.93 -2.58 -11.57
N PRO A 242 -5.15 -2.05 -11.39
CA PRO A 242 -5.42 -0.61 -11.51
C PRO A 242 -4.58 0.27 -10.55
N ALA A 243 -4.04 -0.29 -9.48
CA ALA A 243 -3.13 0.41 -8.58
C ALA A 243 -1.89 0.95 -9.30
N ALA A 244 -1.34 0.20 -10.28
CA ALA A 244 -0.13 0.60 -10.98
C ALA A 244 -0.32 1.86 -11.84
N GLU A 245 -1.45 1.95 -12.54
CA GLU A 245 -1.80 3.11 -13.38
C GLU A 245 -2.07 4.35 -12.51
N ASN A 246 -2.89 4.20 -11.46
CA ASN A 246 -3.19 5.30 -10.55
C ASN A 246 -1.94 5.84 -9.84
N MET A 247 -1.12 4.94 -9.30
CA MET A 247 0.16 5.29 -8.68
C MET A 247 1.08 5.98 -9.68
N GLY A 248 1.10 5.51 -10.94
CA GLY A 248 1.87 6.14 -12.00
C GLY A 248 1.44 7.59 -12.25
N THR A 249 0.14 7.85 -12.32
CA THR A 249 -0.42 9.20 -12.48
C THR A 249 -0.07 10.10 -11.30
N VAL A 250 -0.21 9.61 -10.06
CA VAL A 250 0.11 10.37 -8.84
C VAL A 250 1.59 10.77 -8.82
N LEU A 251 2.50 9.84 -9.12
CA LEU A 251 3.94 10.10 -9.13
C LEU A 251 4.36 11.04 -10.27
N SER A 252 3.78 10.90 -11.47
CA SER A 252 4.07 11.79 -12.60
C SER A 252 3.68 13.24 -12.27
N LYS A 253 2.46 13.46 -11.73
CA LYS A 253 2.00 14.78 -11.29
C LYS A 253 2.88 15.37 -10.19
N PHE A 254 3.32 14.53 -9.25
CA PHE A 254 4.22 14.95 -8.18
C PHE A 254 5.59 15.41 -8.75
N LEU A 255 6.17 14.63 -9.66
CA LEU A 255 7.45 14.94 -10.31
C LEU A 255 7.38 16.25 -11.11
N GLU A 256 6.32 16.45 -11.89
CA GLU A 256 6.07 17.69 -12.64
C GLU A 256 5.97 18.90 -11.70
N SER A 257 5.16 18.80 -10.64
CA SER A 257 5.04 19.86 -9.63
C SER A 257 6.41 20.19 -9.00
N ARG A 258 7.22 19.17 -8.72
CA ARG A 258 8.55 19.35 -8.14
C ARG A 258 9.53 20.01 -9.12
N ARG A 259 9.50 19.63 -10.40
CA ARG A 259 10.29 20.27 -11.47
C ARG A 259 9.94 21.76 -11.59
N HIS A 260 8.66 22.11 -11.59
CA HIS A 260 8.22 23.50 -11.63
C HIS A 260 8.68 24.31 -10.40
N ARG A 261 8.51 23.76 -9.19
CA ARG A 261 8.99 24.42 -7.96
C ARG A 261 10.51 24.62 -7.95
N ARG A 262 11.28 23.66 -8.48
CA ARG A 262 12.74 23.80 -8.55
C ARG A 262 13.18 24.92 -9.48
N LYS A 263 12.55 25.02 -10.66
CA LYS A 263 12.79 26.13 -11.61
C LYS A 263 12.45 27.48 -10.99
N ALA A 264 11.33 27.58 -10.27
CA ALA A 264 10.93 28.81 -9.57
C ALA A 264 11.89 29.21 -8.44
N LYS A 265 12.38 28.24 -7.65
CA LYS A 265 13.38 28.49 -6.59
C LYS A 265 14.75 28.90 -7.15
N GLN A 266 15.16 28.41 -8.31
CA GLN A 266 16.39 28.85 -8.96
C GLN A 266 16.32 30.32 -9.43
N ALA A 267 15.11 30.90 -9.52
CA ALA A 267 14.89 32.29 -9.91
C ALA A 267 14.75 33.26 -8.71
N THR A 268 14.87 32.79 -7.47
CA THR A 268 14.68 33.60 -6.25
C THR A 268 15.82 33.36 -5.24
N ASP A 269 16.41 34.44 -4.72
CA ASP A 269 17.52 34.37 -3.74
C ASP A 269 17.08 33.67 -2.44
N PRO A 270 17.86 32.71 -1.91
CA PRO A 270 17.50 31.98 -0.70
C PRO A 270 17.93 32.77 0.55
N ALA A 271 16.97 33.36 1.25
CA ALA A 271 17.16 33.88 2.59
C ALA A 271 16.11 33.30 3.56
N ALA A 272 16.58 32.47 4.48
CA ALA A 272 16.17 32.42 5.89
C ALA A 272 16.87 31.22 6.54
N ASP A 273 17.99 31.51 7.19
CA ASP A 273 18.72 30.56 8.02
C ASP A 273 18.00 30.44 9.38
N GLY A 274 17.20 29.40 9.49
CA GLY A 274 16.44 29.08 10.70
C GLY A 274 16.01 27.62 10.66
N ALA A 275 16.14 26.92 11.79
CA ALA A 275 15.72 25.53 11.89
C ALA A 275 14.23 25.38 11.54
N LEU A 276 13.94 24.61 10.50
CA LEU A 276 12.58 24.40 10.03
C LEU A 276 11.71 23.75 11.13
N PRO A 277 10.44 24.16 11.29
CA PRO A 277 9.52 23.51 12.21
C PRO A 277 9.41 22.00 11.93
N TYR A 278 9.25 21.20 12.99
CA TYR A 278 9.15 19.74 12.93
C TYR A 278 8.24 19.22 11.80
N ARG A 279 7.01 19.75 11.71
CA ARG A 279 6.02 19.32 10.70
C ARG A 279 6.49 19.58 9.27
N VAL A 280 7.24 20.67 9.06
CA VAL A 280 7.80 21.02 7.76
C VAL A 280 8.96 20.08 7.42
N ARG A 281 9.83 19.76 8.39
CA ARG A 281 10.91 18.78 8.20
C ARG A 281 10.35 17.40 7.84
N LEU A 282 9.36 16.91 8.59
CA LEU A 282 8.70 15.63 8.33
C LEU A 282 8.03 15.60 6.95
N GLN A 283 7.29 16.65 6.58
CA GLN A 283 6.66 16.71 5.26
C GLN A 283 7.70 16.79 4.14
N SER A 284 8.77 17.57 4.33
CA SER A 284 9.87 17.65 3.34
C SER A 284 10.54 16.30 3.14
N PHE A 285 10.76 15.54 4.22
CA PHE A 285 11.29 14.19 4.13
C PHE A 285 10.35 13.24 3.38
N LYS A 286 9.04 13.25 3.71
CA LYS A 286 8.03 12.48 2.97
C LYS A 286 8.01 12.84 1.48
N ASP A 287 8.06 14.13 1.15
CA ASP A 287 8.15 14.62 -0.23
C ASP A 287 9.42 14.14 -0.95
N SER A 288 10.56 14.10 -0.24
CA SER A 288 11.82 13.57 -0.78
C SER A 288 11.73 12.07 -1.06
N VAL A 289 11.07 11.29 -0.19
CA VAL A 289 10.82 9.86 -0.43
C VAL A 289 9.90 9.69 -1.64
N ILE A 290 8.77 10.40 -1.71
CA ILE A 290 7.86 10.34 -2.88
C ILE A 290 8.61 10.67 -4.18
N LEU A 291 9.48 11.69 -4.16
CA LEU A 291 10.29 12.05 -5.31
C LEU A 291 11.19 10.88 -5.75
N LEU A 292 11.86 10.21 -4.82
CA LEU A 292 12.72 9.06 -5.13
C LEU A 292 11.93 7.94 -5.84
N HIS A 293 10.73 7.63 -5.34
CA HIS A 293 9.85 6.65 -5.99
C HIS A 293 9.36 7.10 -7.38
N ALA A 294 9.14 8.40 -7.59
CA ALA A 294 8.83 8.93 -8.91
C ALA A 294 10.02 8.79 -9.88
N LEU A 295 11.24 9.00 -9.38
CA LEU A 295 12.47 8.90 -10.16
C LEU A 295 12.78 7.46 -10.58
N TRP A 296 12.50 6.45 -9.74
CA TRP A 296 12.67 5.04 -10.10
C TRP A 296 11.79 4.56 -11.26
N ARG A 297 10.81 5.37 -11.70
CA ARG A 297 10.01 5.10 -12.90
C ARG A 297 10.65 5.61 -14.20
N LEU A 298 11.72 6.40 -14.10
CA LEU A 298 12.48 6.91 -15.23
C LEU A 298 13.64 5.96 -15.56
N THR A 299 14.34 6.24 -16.66
CA THR A 299 15.62 5.56 -16.92
C THR A 299 16.69 6.03 -15.93
N PRO A 300 17.74 5.22 -15.65
CA PRO A 300 18.84 5.65 -14.79
C PRO A 300 19.46 6.98 -15.23
N ASP A 301 19.67 7.17 -16.54
CA ASP A 301 20.26 8.39 -17.11
C ASP A 301 19.36 9.62 -16.88
N GLU A 302 18.05 9.47 -17.07
CA GLU A 302 17.08 10.54 -16.80
C GLU A 302 17.07 10.92 -15.32
N MET A 303 17.05 9.92 -14.43
CA MET A 303 17.07 10.17 -12.99
C MET A 303 18.30 10.99 -12.59
N ASP A 304 19.48 10.56 -13.02
CA ASP A 304 20.76 11.18 -12.67
C ASP A 304 20.87 12.59 -13.26
N ALA A 305 20.34 12.81 -14.48
CA ALA A 305 20.31 14.13 -15.10
C ALA A 305 19.38 15.11 -14.38
N ILE A 306 18.24 14.64 -13.85
CA ILE A 306 17.27 15.54 -13.20
C ILE A 306 17.68 15.78 -11.76
N PHE A 307 17.84 14.75 -10.94
CA PHE A 307 18.10 14.84 -9.50
C PHE A 307 19.27 13.93 -9.11
N PRO A 308 20.52 14.36 -9.35
CA PRO A 308 21.70 13.58 -8.95
C PRO A 308 21.72 13.38 -7.43
N ASP A 309 22.24 12.23 -7.00
CA ASP A 309 22.49 11.86 -5.60
C ASP A 309 21.26 11.93 -4.67
N HIS A 310 20.05 12.00 -5.22
CA HIS A 310 18.83 12.15 -4.42
C HIS A 310 18.57 10.95 -3.50
N SER A 311 18.97 9.74 -3.92
CA SER A 311 18.93 8.53 -3.07
C SER A 311 19.79 8.71 -1.81
N GLU A 312 20.99 9.26 -1.94
CA GLU A 312 21.90 9.50 -0.82
C GLU A 312 21.39 10.60 0.11
N GLN A 313 20.77 11.65 -0.46
CA GLN A 313 20.13 12.70 0.33
C GLN A 313 19.00 12.14 1.19
N VAL A 314 18.14 11.29 0.61
CA VAL A 314 17.06 10.62 1.36
C VAL A 314 17.62 9.76 2.49
N LEU A 315 18.73 9.04 2.26
CA LEU A 315 19.38 8.22 3.28
C LEU A 315 19.98 9.06 4.42
N ARG A 316 20.65 10.18 4.11
CA ARG A 316 21.18 11.11 5.11
C ARG A 316 20.07 11.72 5.97
N ASP A 317 18.99 12.19 5.31
CA ASP A 317 17.84 12.75 6.01
C ASP A 317 17.14 11.70 6.88
N PHE A 318 16.98 10.47 6.37
CA PHE A 318 16.41 9.35 7.13
C PHE A 318 17.23 9.05 8.38
N SER A 319 18.55 8.86 8.23
CA SER A 319 19.45 8.57 9.36
C SER A 319 19.39 9.67 10.44
N THR A 320 19.49 10.94 10.02
CA THR A 320 19.43 12.10 10.91
C THR A 320 18.08 12.19 11.65
N LEU A 321 16.96 12.04 10.92
CA LEU A 321 15.64 12.19 11.51
C LEU A 321 15.26 10.99 12.39
N VAL A 322 15.83 9.81 12.17
CA VAL A 322 15.67 8.66 13.05
C VAL A 322 16.41 8.90 14.37
N SER A 323 17.70 9.27 14.33
CA SER A 323 18.51 9.50 15.54
C SER A 323 18.01 10.67 16.38
N GLU A 324 17.50 11.73 15.74
CA GLU A 324 16.85 12.86 16.43
C GLU A 324 15.46 12.53 17.02
N ARG A 325 14.97 11.29 16.83
CA ARG A 325 13.60 10.86 17.16
C ARG A 325 12.52 11.70 16.47
N ALA A 326 12.84 12.28 15.32
CA ALA A 326 11.95 13.14 14.55
C ALA A 326 10.97 12.33 13.68
N LEU A 327 11.31 11.13 13.21
CA LEU A 327 10.34 10.32 12.44
C LEU A 327 9.37 9.58 13.37
N PRO A 328 8.04 9.65 13.14
CA PRO A 328 7.07 8.74 13.76
C PRO A 328 7.39 7.28 13.47
N ILE A 329 7.10 6.36 14.40
CA ILE A 329 7.37 4.92 14.28
C ILE A 329 6.84 4.38 12.94
N ASP A 330 5.57 4.67 12.65
CA ASP A 330 4.88 4.29 11.43
C ASP A 330 5.51 4.90 10.16
N THR A 331 6.13 6.07 10.24
CA THR A 331 6.85 6.63 9.09
C THR A 331 8.15 5.86 8.82
N ILE A 332 8.86 5.40 9.85
CA ILE A 332 10.09 4.61 9.70
C ILE A 332 9.77 3.28 9.00
N THR A 333 8.73 2.57 9.45
CA THR A 333 8.28 1.32 8.83
C THR A 333 7.83 1.53 7.39
N LYS A 334 7.01 2.57 7.12
CA LYS A 334 6.50 2.85 5.78
C LYS A 334 7.59 3.15 4.76
N VAL A 335 8.68 3.82 5.14
CA VAL A 335 9.82 4.06 4.23
C VAL A 335 10.44 2.75 3.74
N LEU A 336 10.63 1.77 4.64
CA LEU A 336 11.10 0.43 4.26
C LEU A 336 10.11 -0.29 3.36
N VAL A 337 8.83 -0.31 3.74
CA VAL A 337 7.76 -0.99 2.98
C VAL A 337 7.65 -0.43 1.56
N LEU A 338 7.74 0.89 1.40
CA LEU A 338 7.78 1.54 0.10
C LEU A 338 8.96 1.03 -0.74
N ALA A 339 10.19 1.07 -0.21
CA ALA A 339 11.38 0.65 -0.93
C ALA A 339 11.35 -0.85 -1.29
N GLN A 340 10.90 -1.71 -0.37
CA GLN A 340 10.74 -3.15 -0.58
C GLN A 340 9.67 -3.45 -1.64
N GLY A 341 8.54 -2.75 -1.60
CA GLY A 341 7.48 -2.86 -2.61
C GLY A 341 7.93 -2.38 -4.00
N ALA A 342 8.72 -1.31 -4.05
CA ALA A 342 9.34 -0.84 -5.29
C ALA A 342 10.27 -1.90 -5.90
N LEU A 343 11.14 -2.49 -5.08
CA LEU A 343 12.05 -3.54 -5.50
C LEU A 343 11.29 -4.76 -6.02
N TRP A 344 10.28 -5.22 -5.29
CA TRP A 344 9.43 -6.34 -5.68
C TRP A 344 8.79 -6.11 -7.05
N LYS A 345 8.18 -4.93 -7.24
CA LYS A 345 7.55 -4.57 -8.52
C LYS A 345 8.55 -4.54 -9.67
N HIS A 346 9.76 -4.01 -9.46
CA HIS A 346 10.80 -4.02 -10.51
C HIS A 346 11.27 -5.44 -10.84
N ARG A 347 11.40 -6.32 -9.83
CA ARG A 347 11.72 -7.74 -10.03
C ARG A 347 10.64 -8.45 -10.85
N MET A 348 9.36 -8.26 -10.54
CA MET A 348 8.25 -8.86 -11.30
C MET A 348 8.25 -8.43 -12.77
N VAL A 349 8.52 -7.15 -13.07
CA VAL A 349 8.62 -6.65 -14.44
C VAL A 349 9.76 -7.33 -15.21
N ARG A 350 10.89 -7.61 -14.56
CA ARG A 350 12.02 -8.33 -15.17
C ARG A 350 11.74 -9.82 -15.37
N SER A 351 11.03 -10.44 -14.44
CA SER A 351 10.72 -11.87 -14.46
C SER A 351 9.58 -12.25 -15.41
N SER A 352 8.82 -11.28 -15.95
CA SER A 352 7.76 -11.52 -16.95
C SER A 352 8.29 -11.35 -18.38
N PRO A 353 8.59 -12.42 -19.14
CA PRO A 353 9.20 -12.31 -20.46
C PRO A 353 8.17 -12.20 -21.60
N GLY A 354 6.88 -11.92 -21.34
CA GLY A 354 5.86 -12.20 -22.36
C GLY A 354 4.48 -11.51 -22.32
N THR A 355 4.23 -10.49 -21.49
CA THR A 355 2.94 -9.78 -21.53
C THR A 355 3.12 -8.28 -21.77
N SER A 356 3.41 -7.94 -23.02
CA SER A 356 3.23 -6.57 -23.52
C SER A 356 1.75 -6.19 -23.44
N SER A 357 1.38 -5.48 -22.38
CA SER A 357 0.21 -4.61 -22.46
C SER A 357 0.47 -3.63 -23.60
N LYS A 358 -0.40 -3.66 -24.62
CA LYS A 358 -0.39 -2.75 -25.77
C LYS A 358 -0.22 -1.30 -25.29
N ARG A 359 0.99 -0.78 -25.38
CA ARG A 359 1.22 0.66 -25.50
C ARG A 359 0.96 1.01 -26.96
N SER A 360 -0.07 1.83 -27.18
CA SER A 360 -0.34 2.45 -28.46
C SER A 360 0.81 3.39 -28.86
N SER A 361 1.30 3.16 -30.09
CA SER A 361 1.98 4.09 -30.99
C SER A 361 3.15 4.93 -30.47
N GLY A 362 4.37 4.51 -30.83
CA GLY A 362 5.55 5.40 -30.89
C GLY A 362 6.88 4.65 -30.73
N SER A 363 7.41 4.11 -31.83
CA SER A 363 8.74 3.49 -31.99
C SER A 363 9.05 2.21 -31.17
N ALA A 364 9.40 1.14 -31.88
CA ALA A 364 9.92 -0.09 -31.29
C ALA A 364 11.29 0.17 -30.63
N PRO A 365 11.52 -0.21 -29.36
CA PRO A 365 12.85 -0.09 -28.78
C PRO A 365 13.73 -1.29 -29.18
N ALA A 366 14.97 -0.99 -29.57
CA ALA A 366 16.03 -1.96 -29.78
C ALA A 366 16.22 -2.83 -28.53
N SER A 367 16.19 -4.16 -28.71
CA SER A 367 15.95 -5.18 -27.69
C SER A 367 17.13 -5.50 -26.75
N GLY A 368 18.07 -4.57 -26.53
CA GLY A 368 19.21 -4.75 -25.62
C GLY A 368 19.32 -3.73 -24.47
N SER A 369 18.97 -2.47 -24.69
CA SER A 369 19.22 -1.39 -23.71
C SER A 369 18.20 -1.36 -22.55
N SER A 370 16.94 -1.68 -22.84
CA SER A 370 15.84 -1.61 -21.86
C SER A 370 15.96 -2.64 -20.72
N ALA A 371 16.42 -3.87 -21.04
CA ALA A 371 16.63 -4.92 -20.05
C ALA A 371 17.81 -4.58 -19.11
N SER A 372 18.89 -4.02 -19.65
CA SER A 372 20.04 -3.54 -18.88
C SER A 372 19.65 -2.39 -17.94
N ALA A 373 18.93 -1.38 -18.44
CA ALA A 373 18.45 -0.27 -17.63
C ALA A 373 17.53 -0.72 -16.48
N THR A 374 16.67 -1.72 -16.73
CA THR A 374 15.81 -2.32 -15.70
C THR A 374 16.63 -3.02 -14.61
N ALA A 375 17.67 -3.78 -14.99
CA ALA A 375 18.57 -4.44 -14.05
C ALA A 375 19.41 -3.44 -13.23
N VAL A 376 19.89 -2.35 -13.84
CA VAL A 376 20.58 -1.26 -13.13
C VAL A 376 19.65 -0.62 -12.11
N MET A 377 18.41 -0.29 -12.49
CA MET A 377 17.45 0.31 -11.56
C MET A 377 17.09 -0.66 -10.42
N GLU A 378 16.87 -1.94 -10.72
CA GLU A 378 16.67 -2.98 -9.70
C GLU A 378 17.82 -3.00 -8.69
N SER A 379 19.08 -3.02 -9.15
CA SER A 379 20.26 -2.98 -8.28
C SER A 379 20.36 -1.69 -7.47
N ARG A 380 20.01 -0.52 -8.04
CA ARG A 380 19.97 0.76 -7.32
C ARG A 380 18.90 0.79 -6.23
N ILE A 381 17.72 0.21 -6.47
CA ILE A 381 16.67 0.08 -5.46
C ILE A 381 17.11 -0.90 -4.37
N LEU A 382 17.72 -2.04 -4.74
CA LEU A 382 18.29 -2.99 -3.77
C LEU A 382 19.34 -2.33 -2.88
N LYS A 383 20.25 -1.54 -3.47
CA LYS A 383 21.23 -0.74 -2.72
C LYS A 383 20.53 0.17 -1.71
N HIS A 384 19.47 0.86 -2.13
CA HIS A 384 18.72 1.75 -1.24
C HIS A 384 18.01 0.98 -0.10
N VAL A 385 17.41 -0.19 -0.37
CA VAL A 385 16.80 -1.05 0.66
C VAL A 385 17.84 -1.49 1.69
N MET A 386 19.01 -1.96 1.23
CA MET A 386 20.10 -2.37 2.13
C MET A 386 20.64 -1.18 2.93
N ALA A 387 20.78 -0.01 2.32
CA ALA A 387 21.26 1.20 2.99
C ALA A 387 20.27 1.75 4.04
N LEU A 388 18.96 1.66 3.79
CA LEU A 388 17.95 1.99 4.81
C LEU A 388 18.06 1.07 6.03
N TYR A 389 18.25 -0.23 5.80
CA TYR A 389 18.47 -1.16 6.91
C TYR A 389 19.79 -0.87 7.62
N HIS A 390 20.88 -0.63 6.87
CA HIS A 390 22.17 -0.25 7.43
C HIS A 390 22.08 0.97 8.34
N ALA A 391 21.35 2.02 7.93
CA ALA A 391 21.15 3.22 8.74
C ALA A 391 20.44 2.92 10.08
N LEU A 392 19.47 2.00 10.08
CA LEU A 392 18.81 1.55 11.32
C LEU A 392 19.75 0.73 12.21
N LEU A 393 20.64 -0.08 11.61
CA LEU A 393 21.62 -0.86 12.36
C LEU A 393 22.66 0.05 13.03
N LEU A 394 23.19 1.03 12.31
CA LEU A 394 24.14 2.02 12.86
C LEU A 394 23.53 2.77 14.04
N CYS A 395 22.34 3.35 13.87
CA CYS A 395 21.64 4.01 14.97
C CYS A 395 21.30 3.02 16.10
N GLY A 396 20.95 1.78 15.76
CA GLY A 396 20.70 0.71 16.73
C GLY A 396 21.92 0.37 17.58
N VAL A 397 23.12 0.30 16.98
CA VAL A 397 24.37 0.04 17.70
C VAL A 397 24.71 1.17 18.66
N GLU A 398 24.59 2.43 18.22
CA GLU A 398 24.79 3.60 19.08
C GLU A 398 23.85 3.58 20.29
N GLU A 399 22.57 3.29 20.07
CA GLU A 399 21.57 3.23 21.14
C GLU A 399 21.77 2.02 22.07
N LEU A 400 22.28 0.89 21.55
CA LEU A 400 22.65 -0.27 22.36
C LEU A 400 23.87 0.04 23.25
N VAL A 401 24.84 0.81 22.76
CA VAL A 401 25.97 1.28 23.57
C VAL A 401 25.49 2.19 24.71
N GLU A 402 24.52 3.07 24.46
CA GLU A 402 23.88 3.85 25.54
C GLU A 402 23.09 2.95 26.51
N SER A 403 22.41 1.92 26.00
CA SER A 403 21.68 0.94 26.82
C SER A 403 22.60 0.19 27.79
N MET A 404 23.83 -0.17 27.39
CA MET A 404 24.82 -0.80 28.29
C MET A 404 25.16 0.04 29.53
N LYS A 405 24.95 1.36 29.47
CA LYS A 405 25.20 2.27 30.61
C LYS A 405 24.05 2.29 31.61
N ILE A 406 22.87 1.78 31.25
CA ILE A 406 21.66 1.77 32.07
C ILE A 406 21.73 0.61 33.08
N LYS A 407 21.78 0.93 34.37
CA LYS A 407 21.84 -0.05 35.47
C LYS A 407 20.46 -0.31 36.06
N GLU A 408 19.58 -0.87 35.23
CA GLU A 408 18.24 -1.29 35.64
C GLU A 408 18.13 -2.82 35.57
N ASP A 409 17.47 -3.44 36.54
CA ASP A 409 17.27 -4.91 36.55
C ASP A 409 16.21 -5.34 35.53
N ASP A 410 15.20 -4.50 35.30
CA ASP A 410 14.19 -4.71 34.26
C ASP A 410 14.79 -4.43 32.86
N LEU A 411 14.85 -5.48 32.03
CA LEU A 411 15.35 -5.38 30.66
C LEU A 411 14.57 -4.36 29.83
N ALA A 412 13.26 -4.19 30.04
CA ALA A 412 12.47 -3.24 29.25
C ALA A 412 12.89 -1.79 29.51
N MET A 413 13.41 -1.49 30.70
CA MET A 413 13.91 -0.17 31.08
C MET A 413 15.27 0.16 30.45
N ARG A 414 15.99 -0.86 29.96
CA ARG A 414 17.24 -0.68 29.20
C ARG A 414 17.00 -0.28 27.75
N ILE A 415 15.78 -0.39 27.23
CA ILE A 415 15.45 -0.02 25.85
C ILE A 415 15.35 1.50 25.76
N THR A 416 16.28 2.14 25.04
CA THR A 416 16.25 3.59 24.84
C THR A 416 15.04 4.03 24.03
N ALA A 417 14.68 5.31 24.14
CA ALA A 417 13.53 5.86 23.45
C ALA A 417 13.67 5.80 21.91
N THR A 418 14.87 6.03 21.38
CA THR A 418 15.14 5.94 19.94
C THR A 418 15.08 4.49 19.48
N PHE A 419 15.75 3.56 20.19
CA PHE A 419 15.76 2.15 19.84
C PHE A 419 14.34 1.58 19.81
N ARG A 420 13.53 1.88 20.83
CA ARG A 420 12.11 1.49 20.92
C ARG A 420 11.31 1.86 19.67
N ARG A 421 11.58 3.04 19.08
CA ARG A 421 10.88 3.52 17.87
C ARG A 421 11.32 2.82 16.60
N MET A 422 12.54 2.28 16.57
CA MET A 422 13.10 1.56 15.43
C MET A 422 12.72 0.08 15.42
N LEU A 423 12.36 -0.51 16.56
CA LEU A 423 12.10 -1.96 16.68
C LEU A 423 11.14 -2.53 15.61
N PRO A 424 9.97 -1.92 15.32
CA PRO A 424 9.09 -2.44 14.26
C PRO A 424 9.74 -2.42 12.87
N ALA A 425 10.51 -1.37 12.56
CA ALA A 425 11.21 -1.23 11.29
C ALA A 425 12.36 -2.24 11.14
N LEU A 426 13.14 -2.44 12.21
CA LEU A 426 14.18 -3.46 12.27
C LEU A 426 13.61 -4.87 12.07
N ARG A 427 12.44 -5.19 12.67
CA ARG A 427 11.74 -6.46 12.43
C ARG A 427 11.32 -6.63 10.98
N ILE A 428 10.66 -5.63 10.39
CA ILE A 428 10.26 -5.69 8.97
C ILE A 428 11.48 -5.89 8.06
N ALA A 429 12.59 -5.20 8.34
CA ALA A 429 13.82 -5.35 7.58
C ALA A 429 14.47 -6.74 7.76
N GLY A 430 14.48 -7.29 8.98
CA GLY A 430 14.95 -8.66 9.27
C GLY A 430 14.12 -9.75 8.59
N LYS A 431 12.79 -9.65 8.64
CA LYS A 431 11.87 -10.56 7.94
C LYS A 431 12.06 -10.49 6.43
N TRP A 432 12.21 -9.29 5.88
CA TRP A 432 12.49 -9.10 4.45
C TRP A 432 13.81 -9.77 4.05
N LEU A 433 14.87 -9.58 4.83
CA LEU A 433 16.19 -10.16 4.56
C LEU A 433 16.14 -11.68 4.59
N ASN A 434 15.47 -12.29 5.58
CA ASN A 434 15.27 -13.74 5.64
C ASN A 434 14.48 -14.26 4.43
N ALA A 435 13.36 -13.62 4.10
CA ALA A 435 12.51 -14.00 2.97
C ALA A 435 13.25 -13.90 1.62
N ASN A 436 14.26 -13.03 1.52
CA ASN A 436 14.99 -12.74 0.29
C ASN A 436 16.47 -13.10 0.39
N VAL A 437 16.88 -13.96 1.34
CA VAL A 437 18.30 -14.32 1.55
C VAL A 437 18.95 -14.81 0.27
N ASP A 438 18.32 -15.75 -0.42
CA ASP A 438 18.79 -16.24 -1.70
C ASP A 438 18.98 -15.13 -2.74
N TYR A 439 18.08 -14.16 -2.78
CA TYR A 439 18.13 -13.08 -3.75
C TYR A 439 19.24 -12.06 -3.46
N VAL A 440 19.49 -11.79 -2.17
CA VAL A 440 20.57 -10.91 -1.71
C VAL A 440 21.93 -11.58 -1.93
N PHE A 441 22.04 -12.87 -1.65
CA PHE A 441 23.29 -13.62 -1.79
C PHE A 441 23.59 -14.03 -3.24
N LYS A 442 22.57 -14.25 -4.08
CA LYS A 442 22.76 -14.50 -5.53
C LYS A 442 23.05 -13.18 -6.26
N CYS A 443 24.33 -12.86 -6.38
CA CYS A 443 24.83 -11.62 -6.95
C CYS A 443 25.24 -11.81 -8.42
N ASN A 444 24.56 -11.16 -9.36
CA ASN A 444 25.01 -11.06 -10.75
C ASN A 444 26.02 -9.91 -10.91
N GLU A 445 26.76 -9.88 -12.02
CA GLU A 445 27.83 -8.88 -12.25
C GLU A 445 27.36 -7.43 -12.01
N THR A 446 26.16 -7.07 -12.46
CA THR A 446 25.58 -5.73 -12.26
C THR A 446 25.30 -5.42 -10.79
N LYS A 447 24.74 -6.38 -10.02
CA LYS A 447 24.53 -6.21 -8.57
C LYS A 447 25.86 -6.09 -7.86
N GLN A 448 26.84 -6.92 -8.21
CA GLN A 448 28.17 -6.90 -7.60
C GLN A 448 28.84 -5.55 -7.78
N LEU A 449 28.82 -4.99 -9.00
CA LEU A 449 29.41 -3.69 -9.29
C LEU A 449 28.79 -2.53 -8.50
N ILE A 450 27.48 -2.58 -8.25
CA ILE A 450 26.74 -1.49 -7.60
C ILE A 450 26.78 -1.59 -6.06
N LEU A 451 26.91 -2.80 -5.52
CA LEU A 451 26.75 -3.10 -4.09
C LEU A 451 28.07 -3.42 -3.36
N SER A 452 29.20 -3.56 -4.06
CA SER A 452 30.40 -4.25 -3.54
C SER A 452 30.90 -3.77 -2.19
N ASP A 453 30.99 -2.46 -1.99
CA ASP A 453 31.61 -1.89 -0.79
C ASP A 453 30.57 -1.73 0.33
N ASP A 454 29.34 -1.37 -0.05
CA ASP A 454 28.23 -1.16 0.89
C ASP A 454 27.78 -2.46 1.57
N ILE A 455 27.88 -3.60 0.88
CA ILE A 455 27.43 -4.88 1.42
C ILE A 455 28.37 -5.40 2.51
N GLU A 456 29.67 -5.13 2.41
CA GLU A 456 30.64 -5.53 3.42
C GLU A 456 30.44 -4.74 4.72
N ALA A 457 30.32 -3.41 4.59
CA ALA A 457 30.01 -2.53 5.71
C ALA A 457 28.70 -2.93 6.39
N PHE A 458 27.66 -3.22 5.60
CA PHE A 458 26.38 -3.70 6.13
C PHE A 458 26.51 -4.96 6.98
N TRP A 459 27.20 -6.00 6.50
CA TRP A 459 27.33 -7.25 7.25
C TRP A 459 28.20 -7.10 8.50
N SER A 460 29.24 -6.28 8.45
CA SER A 460 30.04 -5.94 9.63
C SER A 460 29.17 -5.29 10.72
N GLU A 461 28.35 -4.33 10.33
CA GLU A 461 27.45 -3.63 11.26
C GLU A 461 26.34 -4.54 11.78
N TYR A 462 25.77 -5.38 10.91
CA TYR A 462 24.75 -6.36 11.29
C TYR A 462 25.25 -7.32 12.37
N ARG A 463 26.48 -7.84 12.25
CA ARG A 463 27.08 -8.72 13.27
C ARG A 463 27.30 -7.99 14.59
N THR A 464 27.80 -6.75 14.52
CA THR A 464 28.02 -5.91 15.71
C THR A 464 26.70 -5.66 16.44
N PHE A 465 25.68 -5.26 15.70
CA PHE A 465 24.32 -5.04 16.19
C PHE A 465 23.76 -6.29 16.90
N ILE A 466 23.76 -7.45 16.24
CA ILE A 466 23.18 -8.68 16.83
C ILE A 466 24.00 -9.16 18.04
N THR A 467 25.32 -8.98 18.04
CA THR A 467 26.17 -9.30 19.20
C THR A 467 25.81 -8.43 20.40
N HIS A 468 25.62 -7.12 20.19
CA HIS A 468 25.17 -6.21 21.24
C HIS A 468 23.77 -6.56 21.75
N VAL A 469 22.82 -6.86 20.84
CA VAL A 469 21.47 -7.31 21.22
C VAL A 469 21.55 -8.54 22.12
N ALA A 470 22.27 -9.59 21.72
CA ALA A 470 22.38 -10.83 22.50
C ALA A 470 23.07 -10.62 23.86
N SER A 471 24.03 -9.69 23.94
CA SER A 471 24.74 -9.37 25.18
C SER A 471 23.88 -8.57 26.17
N ILE A 472 23.07 -7.63 25.69
CA ILE A 472 22.28 -6.73 26.54
C ILE A 472 20.93 -7.36 26.89
N PHE A 473 20.35 -8.10 25.95
CA PHE A 473 19.04 -8.74 26.02
C PHE A 473 19.20 -10.25 25.76
N PRO A 474 19.60 -11.04 26.78
CA PRO A 474 19.88 -12.46 26.59
C PRO A 474 18.65 -13.22 26.05
N PRO A 475 18.74 -13.92 24.91
CA PRO A 475 17.56 -14.51 24.24
C PRO A 475 16.75 -15.49 25.09
N ASP A 476 17.41 -16.19 26.02
CA ASP A 476 16.78 -17.22 26.86
C ASP A 476 15.82 -16.65 27.90
N VAL A 477 15.94 -15.35 28.23
CA VAL A 477 15.08 -14.69 29.23
C VAL A 477 14.05 -13.76 28.60
N LEU A 478 14.08 -13.58 27.27
CA LEU A 478 13.11 -12.73 26.58
C LEU A 478 11.80 -13.48 26.30
N PRO A 479 10.64 -12.79 26.36
CA PRO A 479 9.37 -13.36 25.95
C PRO A 479 9.39 -13.67 24.45
N LYS A 480 9.05 -14.91 24.10
CA LYS A 480 8.87 -15.31 22.70
C LYS A 480 7.61 -14.68 22.11
N LEU A 481 7.51 -14.68 20.78
CA LEU A 481 6.27 -14.26 20.11
C LEU A 481 5.10 -15.18 20.47
N ALA A 482 4.22 -14.71 21.35
CA ALA A 482 2.95 -15.35 21.70
C ALA A 482 1.76 -14.86 20.83
N ARG A 483 1.91 -13.79 20.06
CA ARG A 483 0.87 -13.29 19.15
C ARG A 483 1.47 -12.45 18.03
N PRO A 484 0.76 -12.25 16.91
CA PRO A 484 1.14 -11.26 15.92
C PRO A 484 1.19 -9.86 16.58
N LEU A 485 2.27 -9.13 16.35
CA LEU A 485 2.36 -7.73 16.77
C LEU A 485 1.74 -6.81 15.71
N GLU A 486 1.57 -5.53 16.03
CA GLU A 486 0.92 -4.55 15.16
C GLU A 486 1.48 -4.55 13.72
N GLU A 487 2.80 -4.54 13.59
CA GLU A 487 3.47 -4.58 12.29
C GLU A 487 3.31 -5.91 11.54
N ASP A 488 3.09 -7.03 12.24
CA ASP A 488 2.82 -8.33 11.61
C ASP A 488 1.40 -8.35 11.02
N VAL A 489 0.43 -7.74 11.73
CA VAL A 489 -0.95 -7.58 11.25
C VAL A 489 -0.99 -6.62 10.06
N ASP A 490 -0.32 -5.47 10.13
CA ASP A 490 -0.34 -4.48 9.05
C ASP A 490 0.38 -4.96 7.76
N MET A 491 1.35 -5.87 7.90
CA MET A 491 2.09 -6.49 6.78
C MET A 491 1.49 -7.82 6.32
N SER A 492 0.36 -8.26 6.88
CA SER A 492 -0.30 -9.47 6.42
C SER A 492 -0.62 -9.37 4.92
N GLY A 493 -0.31 -10.44 4.18
CA GLY A 493 -0.49 -10.49 2.71
C GLY A 493 0.57 -9.75 1.88
N PHE A 494 1.51 -9.02 2.50
CA PHE A 494 2.57 -8.31 1.80
C PHE A 494 3.68 -9.29 1.35
N LEU A 495 3.67 -9.65 0.07
CA LEU A 495 4.57 -10.66 -0.52
C LEU A 495 6.07 -10.42 -0.32
N PRO A 496 6.60 -9.17 -0.29
CA PRO A 496 8.02 -8.96 -0.08
C PRO A 496 8.57 -9.53 1.24
N LEU A 497 7.72 -9.78 2.22
CA LEU A 497 8.08 -10.41 3.50
C LEU A 497 7.74 -11.90 3.57
N ARG A 498 7.16 -12.49 2.52
CA ARG A 498 6.91 -13.93 2.45
C ARG A 498 8.15 -14.63 1.87
N GLY A 499 8.65 -15.63 2.59
CA GLY A 499 9.73 -16.50 2.13
C GLY A 499 9.28 -17.46 1.02
N SER A 500 10.09 -18.49 0.75
CA SER A 500 9.77 -19.55 -0.22
C SER A 500 8.47 -20.28 0.13
N ALA A 501 7.84 -20.95 -0.85
CA ALA A 501 6.56 -21.67 -0.72
C ALA A 501 6.50 -22.73 0.41
N ALA A 502 7.65 -23.16 0.96
CA ALA A 502 7.72 -24.02 2.14
C ALA A 502 7.24 -23.30 3.42
N ASP A 503 7.53 -21.99 3.53
CA ASP A 503 7.10 -21.11 4.62
C ASP A 503 5.58 -20.84 4.51
N ASP A 504 5.04 -20.81 3.29
CA ASP A 504 3.60 -20.68 3.00
C ASP A 504 2.84 -21.93 3.49
N LYS A 505 3.39 -23.15 3.39
CA LYS A 505 2.75 -24.36 3.96
C LYS A 505 2.74 -24.38 5.49
N GLN A 506 3.70 -23.71 6.13
CA GLN A 506 3.77 -23.59 7.60
C GLN A 506 2.92 -22.43 8.13
N ARG A 507 2.44 -21.52 7.25
CA ARG A 507 1.47 -20.47 7.59
C ARG A 507 0.03 -20.81 7.15
N ASP A 508 -0.16 -21.41 5.97
CA ASP A 508 -1.46 -21.84 5.42
C ASP A 508 -2.03 -23.09 6.08
N SER A 509 -1.21 -23.89 6.80
CA SER A 509 -1.69 -25.04 7.58
C SER A 509 -2.32 -24.66 8.92
N GLY A 510 -2.67 -23.39 9.16
CA GLY A 510 -3.24 -22.95 10.44
C GLY A 510 -2.29 -23.15 11.63
N THR A 511 -1.05 -23.58 11.42
CA THR A 511 -0.13 -24.02 12.47
C THR A 511 0.54 -22.87 13.22
N LEU A 512 0.44 -21.61 12.75
CA LEU A 512 0.73 -20.45 13.61
C LEU A 512 -0.37 -20.19 14.65
N GLY A 513 -1.57 -20.76 14.47
CA GLY A 513 -2.63 -20.77 15.48
C GLY A 513 -2.65 -22.05 16.32
N GLU A 514 -2.29 -23.21 15.75
CA GLU A 514 -2.43 -24.52 16.43
C GLU A 514 -1.15 -25.10 17.05
N GLN A 515 0.06 -24.56 16.78
CA GLN A 515 1.28 -24.96 17.52
C GLN A 515 1.59 -24.07 18.72
N MET A 516 0.73 -23.11 19.03
CA MET A 516 0.69 -22.55 20.36
C MET A 516 -0.11 -23.50 21.24
N GLU A 517 0.53 -24.11 22.24
CA GLU A 517 -0.23 -24.68 23.37
C GLU A 517 -1.15 -23.57 23.90
N ILE A 518 -2.44 -23.70 23.59
CA ILE A 518 -3.47 -22.79 24.07
C ILE A 518 -3.70 -23.13 25.54
N ASP A 519 -2.88 -22.57 26.42
CA ASP A 519 -3.27 -22.36 27.81
C ASP A 519 -4.27 -21.17 27.85
N GLU A 520 -5.53 -21.45 27.55
CA GLU A 520 -6.66 -20.55 27.84
C GLU A 520 -6.79 -20.45 29.37
N PRO A 521 -6.39 -19.31 29.97
CA PRO A 521 -7.19 -18.09 29.93
C PRO A 521 -6.37 -16.78 29.72
N ARG A 522 -5.15 -16.83 29.16
CA ARG A 522 -4.31 -15.63 28.97
C ARG A 522 -4.52 -14.89 27.64
N ALA A 523 -5.33 -15.42 26.71
CA ALA A 523 -5.52 -14.85 25.38
C ALA A 523 -6.22 -13.47 25.36
N LEU A 524 -6.87 -13.08 26.47
CA LEU A 524 -7.63 -11.83 26.58
C LEU A 524 -6.91 -10.71 27.34
N GLU A 525 -5.77 -10.97 27.96
CA GLU A 525 -4.98 -9.90 28.60
C GLU A 525 -4.12 -9.19 27.55
N GLN A 526 -4.32 -7.87 27.44
CA GLN A 526 -3.47 -7.03 26.63
C GLN A 526 -2.04 -7.10 27.19
N VAL A 527 -1.17 -7.85 26.50
CA VAL A 527 0.26 -7.94 26.82
C VAL A 527 0.81 -6.53 27.03
N HIS A 528 1.54 -6.34 28.13
CA HIS A 528 1.99 -5.01 28.52
C HIS A 528 2.91 -4.43 27.42
N PRO A 529 2.82 -3.12 27.07
CA PRO A 529 3.60 -2.55 25.97
C PRO A 529 5.12 -2.78 26.06
N ASN A 530 5.68 -2.81 27.27
CA ASN A 530 7.10 -3.13 27.49
C ASN A 530 7.44 -4.58 27.11
N GLU A 531 6.55 -5.52 27.41
CA GLU A 531 6.74 -6.93 27.06
C GLU A 531 6.69 -7.09 25.53
N GLU A 532 5.80 -6.39 24.84
CA GLU A 532 5.81 -6.36 23.36
C GLU A 532 7.14 -5.82 22.79
N GLN A 533 7.79 -4.85 23.44
CA GLN A 533 9.12 -4.40 22.99
C GLN A 533 10.19 -5.48 23.16
N LEU A 534 10.14 -6.25 24.25
CA LEU A 534 11.05 -7.37 24.46
C LEU A 534 10.79 -8.51 23.48
N MET A 535 9.52 -8.79 23.16
CA MET A 535 9.13 -9.73 22.09
C MET A 535 9.71 -9.29 20.74
N ARG A 536 9.70 -7.98 20.45
CA ARG A 536 10.33 -7.44 19.22
C ARG A 536 11.83 -7.69 19.17
N ILE A 537 12.53 -7.47 20.28
CA ILE A 537 13.98 -7.70 20.38
C ILE A 537 14.31 -9.19 20.20
N TRP A 538 13.52 -10.06 20.85
CA TRP A 538 13.68 -11.52 20.68
C TRP A 538 13.50 -11.95 19.23
N ASP A 539 12.47 -11.44 18.54
CA ASP A 539 12.20 -11.76 17.15
C ASP A 539 13.32 -11.28 16.21
N ILE A 540 13.89 -10.09 16.44
CA ILE A 540 15.06 -9.58 15.70
C ILE A 540 16.25 -10.53 15.84
N TRP A 541 16.54 -10.99 17.07
CA TRP A 541 17.62 -11.94 17.31
C TRP A 541 17.35 -13.30 16.66
N ASN A 542 16.11 -13.80 16.77
CA ASN A 542 15.69 -15.06 16.19
C ASN A 542 15.75 -15.03 14.65
N ASP A 543 15.39 -13.91 14.02
CA ASP A 543 15.57 -13.69 12.58
C ASP A 543 17.04 -13.72 12.18
N ALA A 544 17.95 -13.16 12.98
CA ALA A 544 19.38 -13.25 12.74
C ALA A 544 19.93 -14.68 12.87
N ARG A 545 19.41 -15.45 13.84
CA ARG A 545 19.73 -16.87 13.98
C ARG A 545 19.27 -17.68 12.77
N ARG A 546 18.04 -17.48 12.29
CA ARG A 546 17.52 -18.14 11.08
C ARG A 546 18.35 -17.83 9.84
N LEU A 547 18.80 -16.57 9.72
CA LEU A 547 19.67 -16.15 8.63
C LEU A 547 21.04 -16.86 8.67
N ALA A 548 21.61 -16.99 9.86
CA ALA A 548 22.86 -17.73 10.09
C ALA A 548 22.70 -19.22 9.71
N ASP A 549 21.63 -19.85 10.20
CA ASP A 549 21.29 -21.24 9.89
C ASP A 549 21.10 -21.46 8.37
N ALA A 550 20.37 -20.57 7.69
CA ALA A 550 20.10 -20.65 6.25
C ALA A 550 21.36 -20.47 5.37
N THR A 551 22.37 -19.75 5.88
CA THR A 551 23.63 -19.52 5.17
C THR A 551 24.71 -20.54 5.55
N GLY A 552 24.44 -21.44 6.49
CA GLY A 552 25.40 -22.43 6.99
C GLY A 552 26.53 -21.80 7.83
N LEU A 553 26.28 -20.64 8.43
CA LEU A 553 27.28 -19.86 9.15
C LEU A 553 26.87 -19.69 10.60
N SER A 554 27.83 -19.61 11.52
CA SER A 554 27.53 -19.20 12.90
C SER A 554 27.11 -17.72 12.93
N LEU A 555 26.36 -17.29 13.95
CA LEU A 555 25.97 -15.87 14.14
C LEU A 555 27.16 -14.89 14.07
N GLY A 556 28.34 -15.31 14.54
CA GLY A 556 29.59 -14.52 14.44
C GLY A 556 30.33 -14.62 13.11
N GLN A 557 29.88 -15.46 12.17
CA GLN A 557 30.57 -15.82 10.92
C GLN A 557 29.80 -15.44 9.65
N ILE A 558 28.62 -14.80 9.73
CA ILE A 558 27.76 -14.44 8.59
C ILE A 558 28.55 -13.61 7.55
N SER A 559 29.13 -14.26 6.54
CA SER A 559 30.13 -13.73 5.60
C SER A 559 29.52 -13.46 4.24
N ARG A 560 30.22 -12.64 3.45
CA ARG A 560 29.89 -12.20 2.09
C ARG A 560 29.33 -13.34 1.20
N PRO A 561 28.41 -13.06 0.27
CA PRO A 561 28.11 -14.02 -0.81
C PRO A 561 29.39 -14.38 -1.59
N PRO A 562 29.58 -15.66 -1.96
CA PRO A 562 30.79 -16.09 -2.66
C PRO A 562 30.92 -15.31 -3.97
N SER A 563 32.02 -14.57 -4.11
CA SER A 563 32.46 -14.06 -5.40
C SER A 563 32.82 -15.24 -6.28
N THR A 564 32.15 -15.40 -7.42
CA THR A 564 32.60 -16.31 -8.47
C THR A 564 33.92 -15.77 -9.00
N SER A 565 35.02 -16.23 -8.42
CA SER A 565 36.35 -16.03 -8.95
C SER A 565 36.41 -16.76 -10.29
N GLN A 566 36.69 -16.03 -11.37
CA GLN A 566 37.19 -16.64 -12.60
C GLN A 566 38.48 -17.37 -12.23
N ASP A 567 38.45 -18.70 -12.29
CA ASP A 567 39.63 -19.52 -12.03
C ASP A 567 40.71 -19.21 -13.07
N SER A 568 41.83 -18.78 -12.54
CA SER A 568 43.11 -18.67 -13.23
C SER A 568 43.66 -20.08 -13.42
N LEU A 569 43.95 -20.45 -14.67
CA LEU A 569 44.71 -21.65 -15.00
C LEU A 569 46.02 -21.74 -14.19
N PRO A 570 46.40 -22.97 -13.81
CA PRO A 570 47.81 -23.35 -13.88
C PRO A 570 48.01 -24.52 -14.84
N ASN A 571 48.96 -24.28 -15.73
CA ASN A 571 49.53 -25.18 -16.71
C ASN A 571 50.34 -26.31 -16.03
N GLY A 572 50.26 -27.54 -16.56
CA GLY A 572 51.44 -28.39 -16.67
C GLY A 572 51.45 -29.80 -16.03
N LYS A 573 51.30 -30.79 -16.92
CA LYS A 573 52.06 -32.06 -17.00
C LYS A 573 51.66 -33.25 -16.10
N GLY A 574 50.86 -34.14 -16.71
CA GLY A 574 51.26 -35.49 -17.13
C GLY A 574 51.62 -36.53 -16.06
N VAL A 575 50.86 -37.64 -16.01
CA VAL A 575 51.30 -39.04 -16.25
C VAL A 575 50.07 -39.94 -16.02
N ASP A 576 49.73 -40.75 -17.03
CA ASP A 576 49.02 -42.04 -16.93
C ASP A 576 50.07 -43.10 -17.30
N PRO A 577 50.14 -44.30 -16.65
CA PRO A 577 49.24 -45.38 -17.06
C PRO A 577 48.83 -46.41 -15.98
N THR A 578 47.63 -46.96 -16.18
CA THR A 578 47.24 -48.39 -16.06
C THR A 578 46.72 -49.02 -14.74
N ARG A 579 45.47 -49.51 -14.90
CA ARG A 579 44.94 -50.88 -14.64
C ARG A 579 44.11 -51.17 -13.36
N LYS A 580 42.81 -51.34 -13.65
CA LYS A 580 41.96 -52.55 -13.50
C LYS A 580 41.11 -52.79 -12.24
N ASP A 581 39.81 -52.89 -12.55
CA ASP A 581 38.79 -53.86 -12.12
C ASP A 581 38.19 -53.75 -10.71
N GLY A 582 36.87 -53.47 -10.65
CA GLY A 582 36.02 -53.68 -9.48
C GLY A 582 34.66 -52.98 -9.57
N ALA A 583 33.59 -53.75 -9.74
CA ALA A 583 32.25 -53.31 -10.15
C ALA A 583 31.33 -52.80 -9.02
N ASN A 584 30.25 -52.14 -9.46
CA ASN A 584 28.93 -51.91 -8.83
C ASN A 584 28.76 -50.82 -7.75
N ALA A 585 28.16 -49.70 -8.14
CA ALA A 585 26.80 -49.31 -7.72
C ALA A 585 26.35 -48.03 -8.47
N THR A 586 25.37 -48.18 -9.35
CA THR A 586 24.68 -47.08 -10.06
C THR A 586 23.80 -46.29 -9.10
N GLY A 587 24.16 -45.03 -8.86
CA GLY A 587 23.33 -44.03 -8.19
C GLY A 587 23.61 -42.67 -8.81
N LEU A 588 22.93 -42.37 -9.92
CA LEU A 588 23.02 -41.07 -10.60
C LEU A 588 22.43 -39.98 -9.69
N SER A 589 23.33 -39.19 -9.10
CA SER A 589 23.06 -37.88 -8.54
C SER A 589 22.60 -36.95 -9.66
N GLN A 590 21.29 -36.73 -9.77
CA GLN A 590 20.72 -35.64 -10.56
C GLN A 590 20.61 -34.39 -9.67
N SER A 591 21.21 -33.31 -10.14
CA SER A 591 21.04 -31.95 -9.63
C SER A 591 19.55 -31.59 -9.47
N PRO A 592 19.14 -30.86 -8.43
CA PRO A 592 17.76 -30.39 -8.34
C PRO A 592 17.53 -29.34 -9.44
N HIS A 593 16.66 -29.71 -10.35
CA HIS A 593 16.13 -28.91 -11.43
C HIS A 593 15.67 -27.51 -10.96
N SER A 594 16.02 -26.51 -11.75
CA SER A 594 15.32 -25.24 -11.84
C SER A 594 13.83 -25.53 -12.03
N LEU A 595 13.02 -25.26 -11.00
CA LEU A 595 11.58 -25.43 -11.13
C LEU A 595 10.98 -24.22 -11.83
N ASP A 596 10.49 -24.55 -13.01
CA ASP A 596 9.60 -23.83 -13.88
C ASP A 596 8.36 -23.30 -13.12
N GLN A 597 8.20 -21.97 -13.10
CA GLN A 597 7.02 -21.28 -12.58
C GLN A 597 5.82 -21.31 -13.54
N SER A 598 5.89 -22.05 -14.65
CA SER A 598 4.86 -22.06 -15.71
C SER A 598 3.55 -22.77 -15.39
N GLN A 599 3.39 -23.44 -14.24
CA GLN A 599 2.14 -24.16 -13.90
C GLN A 599 1.12 -23.38 -13.06
N TRP A 600 1.24 -22.05 -12.98
CA TRP A 600 0.20 -21.21 -12.41
C TRP A 600 -0.70 -20.65 -13.51
N GLN A 601 -1.84 -21.31 -13.75
CA GLN A 601 -2.93 -20.69 -14.49
C GLN A 601 -3.65 -19.71 -13.55
N PRO A 602 -3.66 -18.40 -13.85
CA PRO A 602 -4.48 -17.46 -13.11
C PRO A 602 -5.94 -17.89 -13.29
N TRP A 603 -6.69 -17.92 -12.19
CA TRP A 603 -8.15 -17.91 -12.32
C TRP A 603 -8.54 -16.61 -13.02
N SER A 604 -8.82 -16.67 -14.32
CA SER A 604 -9.30 -15.56 -15.12
C SER A 604 -10.78 -15.33 -14.82
N ALA A 605 -11.04 -14.61 -13.72
CA ALA A 605 -12.34 -13.97 -13.54
C ALA A 605 -12.54 -12.95 -14.68
N PRO A 606 -13.75 -12.82 -15.25
CA PRO A 606 -14.03 -11.84 -16.30
C PRO A 606 -13.60 -10.44 -15.85
N LYS A 607 -12.74 -9.80 -16.65
CA LYS A 607 -12.27 -8.43 -16.44
C LYS A 607 -13.40 -7.44 -16.76
N GLU A 608 -14.30 -7.22 -15.81
CA GLU A 608 -14.99 -5.94 -15.70
C GLU A 608 -14.08 -5.03 -14.88
N VAL A 609 -13.26 -4.22 -15.58
CA VAL A 609 -12.49 -3.16 -14.91
C VAL A 609 -13.51 -2.10 -14.49
N GLU A 610 -13.75 -1.99 -13.18
CA GLU A 610 -14.67 -1.00 -12.61
C GLU A 610 -14.20 0.41 -12.98
N GLU A 611 -15.01 1.16 -13.74
CA GLU A 611 -14.71 2.55 -14.15
C GLU A 611 -14.42 3.48 -12.96
N ASP A 612 -14.84 3.09 -11.75
CA ASP A 612 -14.64 3.85 -10.51
C ASP A 612 -13.32 3.54 -9.79
N ALA A 613 -12.56 2.53 -10.25
CA ALA A 613 -11.20 2.26 -9.78
C ALA A 613 -10.19 3.33 -10.22
N ARG A 614 -10.62 4.28 -11.06
CA ARG A 614 -9.86 5.41 -11.58
C ARG A 614 -9.99 6.62 -10.64
N THR A 615 -8.86 7.13 -10.17
CA THR A 615 -8.85 8.44 -9.47
C THR A 615 -9.42 9.52 -10.40
N GLU A 616 -10.19 10.50 -9.88
CA GLU A 616 -10.83 11.59 -10.68
C GLU A 616 -9.84 12.37 -11.61
N ALA A 617 -8.54 12.15 -11.40
CA ALA A 617 -7.42 12.59 -12.20
C ALA A 617 -7.26 11.93 -13.58
N THR A 618 -7.97 10.84 -13.90
CA THR A 618 -7.80 10.06 -15.15
C THR A 618 -8.88 10.32 -16.22
N LYS A 619 -9.64 11.43 -16.16
CA LYS A 619 -10.40 11.87 -17.33
C LYS A 619 -9.41 12.45 -18.35
N THR A 620 -8.92 11.60 -19.23
CA THR A 620 -8.35 12.02 -20.51
C THR A 620 -9.50 12.42 -21.44
N ASP A 621 -9.31 13.51 -22.18
CA ASP A 621 -10.28 14.15 -23.07
C ASP A 621 -10.57 13.35 -24.35
N ASP A 622 -10.85 12.05 -24.23
CA ASP A 622 -11.42 11.27 -25.34
C ASP A 622 -12.93 11.15 -25.09
N ASP A 623 -13.67 12.08 -25.70
CA ASP A 623 -15.13 12.07 -25.79
C ASP A 623 -15.56 11.44 -27.13
N PRO A 624 -15.69 10.09 -27.21
CA PRO A 624 -16.07 9.41 -28.45
C PRO A 624 -17.49 9.79 -28.90
N VAL A 625 -18.31 10.34 -28.01
CA VAL A 625 -19.66 10.84 -28.35
C VAL A 625 -19.55 12.20 -29.03
N GLY A 626 -18.66 13.07 -28.55
CA GLY A 626 -18.34 14.35 -29.17
C GLY A 626 -17.75 14.20 -30.58
N ASP A 627 -16.91 13.21 -30.79
CA ASP A 627 -16.30 12.95 -32.10
C ASP A 627 -17.28 12.31 -33.09
N ALA A 628 -18.16 11.42 -32.62
CA ALA A 628 -19.27 10.91 -33.42
C ALA A 628 -20.25 12.03 -33.83
N PHE A 629 -20.46 13.04 -32.97
CA PHE A 629 -21.30 14.20 -33.27
C PHE A 629 -20.67 15.15 -34.29
N ARG A 630 -19.35 15.37 -34.22
CA ARG A 630 -18.60 16.18 -35.19
C ARG A 630 -18.61 15.56 -36.58
N GLN A 631 -18.48 14.23 -36.67
CA GLN A 631 -18.52 13.51 -37.94
C GLN A 631 -19.92 13.48 -38.57
N ALA A 632 -20.98 13.51 -37.75
CA ALA A 632 -22.37 13.58 -38.23
C ALA A 632 -22.80 14.99 -38.70
N LEU A 633 -22.10 16.04 -38.26
CA LEU A 633 -22.45 17.44 -38.58
C LEU A 633 -21.62 18.05 -39.72
N ASN A 634 -20.66 17.31 -40.29
CA ASN A 634 -19.87 17.69 -41.47
C ASN A 634 -19.29 19.13 -41.41
N VAL A 635 -18.80 19.54 -40.24
CA VAL A 635 -18.13 20.82 -40.06
C VAL A 635 -16.67 20.66 -40.47
N SER A 636 -16.27 21.32 -41.56
CA SER A 636 -14.90 21.34 -42.06
C SER A 636 -13.96 22.10 -41.13
N ASP A 637 -12.72 21.61 -41.02
CA ASP A 637 -11.67 22.01 -40.06
C ASP A 637 -11.00 23.38 -40.34
N ASP A 638 -11.61 24.25 -41.16
CA ASP A 638 -10.94 25.43 -41.76
C ASP A 638 -11.12 26.78 -41.03
N GLU A 639 -11.58 26.80 -39.77
CA GLU A 639 -11.65 28.04 -38.97
C GLU A 639 -10.83 27.97 -37.68
N ARG A 640 -9.60 27.43 -37.78
CA ARG A 640 -8.58 27.53 -36.73
C ARG A 640 -7.48 28.50 -37.13
N GLU A 641 -7.79 29.79 -37.21
CA GLU A 641 -6.76 30.85 -37.17
C GLU A 641 -7.41 32.21 -36.89
N GLU A 642 -7.45 32.61 -35.61
CA GLU A 642 -7.33 34.00 -35.16
C GLU A 642 -7.06 33.98 -33.64
N GLN A 643 -5.77 33.99 -33.30
CA GLN A 643 -5.28 34.24 -31.93
C GLN A 643 -5.32 35.74 -31.68
N ASP A 644 -6.22 36.20 -30.80
CA ASP A 644 -6.12 37.56 -30.26
C ASP A 644 -5.04 37.61 -29.17
N GLU A 645 -3.88 38.11 -29.58
CA GLU A 645 -2.74 38.53 -28.79
C GLU A 645 -3.11 39.75 -27.91
N ILE A 646 -3.30 39.56 -26.60
CA ILE A 646 -3.46 40.68 -25.67
C ILE A 646 -2.08 41.10 -25.16
N VAL A 647 -1.53 42.13 -25.79
CA VAL A 647 -0.36 42.89 -25.33
C VAL A 647 -0.75 43.78 -24.15
N TRP A 648 -0.11 43.56 -22.99
CA TRP A 648 -0.21 44.45 -21.82
C TRP A 648 0.91 45.50 -21.86
N ASN A 649 0.58 46.78 -21.91
CA ASN A 649 1.55 47.88 -21.74
C ASN A 649 1.04 48.84 -20.64
N PRO A 650 1.80 49.08 -19.55
CA PRO A 650 1.33 49.84 -18.41
C PRO A 650 1.66 51.34 -18.57
N ARG A 651 0.65 52.20 -18.44
CA ARG A 651 0.77 53.54 -17.89
C ARG A 651 -0.46 53.91 -17.09
#